data_AF-A0AA91EDM4-F1
#
_entry.id   AF-A0AA91EDM4-F1
#
_cell.length_a   1.000
_cell.length_b   1.000
_cell.length_c   1.000
_cell.angle_alpha   90.00
_cell.angle_beta   90.00
_cell.angle_gamma   90.00
#
_symmetry.space_group_name_H-M   'P 1'
#
loop_
_entity.id
_entity.type
_entity.pdbx_description
1 polymer ?
#
loop_
_entity_poly.entity_id
_entity_poly.type
_entity_poly.pdbx_seq_one_letter_code
_entity_poly.pdbx_strand_id
1 'polypeptide(L)'
;MAEQKVKLTQLPEATDTIDAAVLLVNQNETDQRLPITHFLRSKNNLSELENNAQARANLGVPSVEDVNDKFEYLIDGKNTFLNGATLESERDFIWDDNSKSWYYWTGVFSKEVPAASTPESTGGIQDGAWKKVGSIESNIDSTMVSVMPQGNLSQLLIYVTPEQFGAIGDGTVHPLSERYSTLSAAQAVYPFVTALTQTIDWAACQAAENYARGKCEIRVAKFKKYQLGDNYLKLGPYSCWIGSPINDFTWETGFIRNVPSDYSAYAFGQLCIVRVGDASEFSGAGVTGENVRNITFKGFQLRWNAARHTASKGIGTMCLHLNYAMKANLDVSLYGGEFACFGYGCWGTQGSIKIDSCHKGVYWDAVSKTPEKTKEGGSTTSHNIELQIDHTVFPVYLRNCNYAKFHGWFEGALTSMPHYDSANETAMGITLDTCDGVIFDMGVEAWQGSVLNCIGSVEANISFGMLPGEVLPDGLGTQGVAYRMRSLMSLPDETAIQTTNRSFTYVNGYSTVTINHFIPAVSNWPTGQTTKYVTSVDTTSKITFQDCGLYLGGAHSLGGSDARLKLAPANIANIEAIGGMYIDRYLKPSSSYDYAGKSVSVHNSWQGAKIAADGTVTITAPTNFKIVDFTAMVGVSTNNQPSGVGIKSSSDTSIVLQTTANASYGITYKLWVKPTL
;
A
#
# COMPACT_ATOMS: atom_id res chain seq x y z
N MET A 1 -110.40 -30.29 -37.52
CA MET A 1 -111.31 -30.92 -36.53
C MET A 1 -111.14 -30.19 -35.22
N ALA A 2 -112.25 -29.85 -34.56
CA ALA A 2 -112.30 -29.02 -33.37
C ALA A 2 -111.46 -29.58 -32.20
N GLU A 3 -110.81 -28.69 -31.44
CA GLU A 3 -110.17 -29.01 -30.16
C GLU A 3 -111.21 -29.59 -29.19
N GLN A 4 -111.25 -30.93 -29.09
CA GLN A 4 -112.09 -31.62 -28.15
C GLN A 4 -111.38 -31.64 -26.79
N LYS A 5 -111.79 -30.75 -25.87
CA LYS A 5 -111.28 -30.73 -24.50
C LYS A 5 -111.84 -31.92 -23.72
N VAL A 6 -111.03 -32.95 -23.52
CA VAL A 6 -111.37 -34.10 -22.66
C VAL A 6 -111.13 -33.71 -21.20
N LYS A 7 -112.14 -33.87 -20.34
CA LYS A 7 -112.04 -33.57 -18.91
C LYS A 7 -111.75 -34.85 -18.14
N LEU A 8 -110.61 -34.90 -17.45
CA LEU A 8 -110.29 -35.94 -16.48
C LEU A 8 -111.20 -35.78 -15.27
N THR A 9 -112.03 -36.78 -15.00
CA THR A 9 -113.01 -36.75 -13.90
C THR A 9 -112.48 -37.35 -12.61
N GLN A 10 -111.43 -38.18 -12.67
CA GLN A 10 -110.75 -38.75 -11.51
C GLN A 10 -109.32 -39.16 -11.88
N LEU A 11 -108.34 -38.89 -11.00
CA LEU A 11 -107.00 -39.46 -11.13
C LEU A 11 -107.02 -40.90 -10.60
N PRO A 12 -106.31 -41.84 -11.25
CA PRO A 12 -106.28 -43.22 -10.77
C PRO A 12 -105.56 -43.31 -9.42
N GLU A 13 -106.19 -43.93 -8.42
CA GLU A 13 -105.51 -44.35 -7.19
C GLU A 13 -104.60 -45.54 -7.52
N ALA A 14 -103.29 -45.34 -7.37
CA ALA A 14 -102.31 -46.40 -7.53
C ALA A 14 -102.43 -47.36 -6.33
N THR A 15 -103.16 -48.46 -6.49
CA THR A 15 -103.13 -49.58 -5.54
C THR A 15 -102.19 -50.66 -6.06
N ASP A 16 -101.36 -51.16 -5.17
CA ASP A 16 -99.97 -51.48 -5.47
C ASP A 16 -99.72 -52.89 -6.04
N THR A 17 -100.67 -53.49 -6.76
CA THR A 17 -100.54 -54.93 -7.08
C THR A 17 -100.99 -55.45 -8.43
N ILE A 18 -101.66 -54.71 -9.32
CA ILE A 18 -101.98 -55.26 -10.66
C ILE A 18 -102.05 -54.16 -11.73
N ASP A 19 -101.35 -54.38 -12.86
CA ASP A 19 -101.22 -53.49 -14.02
C ASP A 19 -102.52 -53.43 -14.86
N ALA A 20 -103.61 -53.00 -14.23
CA ALA A 20 -104.95 -52.91 -14.81
C ALA A 20 -105.54 -51.48 -14.72
N ALA A 21 -104.70 -50.47 -14.48
CA ALA A 21 -105.14 -49.09 -14.31
C ALA A 21 -105.76 -48.54 -15.61
N VAL A 22 -107.00 -48.09 -15.51
CA VAL A 22 -107.77 -47.46 -16.60
C VAL A 22 -108.01 -45.99 -16.29
N LEU A 23 -107.73 -45.12 -17.27
CA LEU A 23 -108.12 -43.72 -17.23
C LEU A 23 -109.61 -43.62 -17.61
N LEU A 24 -110.43 -43.06 -16.73
CA LEU A 24 -111.81 -42.71 -17.06
C LEU A 24 -111.83 -41.32 -17.69
N VAL A 25 -112.26 -41.26 -18.93
CA VAL A 25 -112.39 -40.01 -19.69
C VAL A 25 -113.82 -39.87 -20.20
N ASN A 26 -114.43 -38.71 -19.96
CA ASN A 26 -115.74 -38.40 -20.51
C ASN A 26 -115.55 -37.78 -21.90
N GLN A 27 -116.09 -38.43 -22.92
CA GLN A 27 -116.05 -37.94 -24.30
C GLN A 27 -117.47 -37.98 -24.87
N ASN A 28 -117.98 -36.81 -25.33
CA ASN A 28 -119.35 -36.65 -25.82
C ASN A 28 -120.41 -37.16 -24.82
N GLU A 29 -120.28 -36.76 -23.54
CA GLU A 29 -121.20 -37.13 -22.45
C GLU A 29 -121.24 -38.63 -22.12
N THR A 30 -120.32 -39.42 -22.68
CA THR A 30 -120.21 -40.86 -22.43
C THR A 30 -118.87 -41.17 -21.79
N ASP A 31 -118.88 -41.94 -20.70
CA ASP A 31 -117.63 -42.35 -20.02
C ASP A 31 -116.96 -43.51 -20.76
N GLN A 32 -115.67 -43.34 -21.08
CA GLN A 32 -114.82 -44.36 -21.67
C GLN A 32 -113.66 -44.75 -20.74
N ARG A 33 -113.26 -46.02 -20.78
CA ARG A 33 -112.13 -46.57 -20.01
C ARG A 33 -110.96 -46.85 -20.95
N LEU A 34 -109.85 -46.14 -20.77
CA LEU A 34 -108.64 -46.32 -21.56
C LEU A 34 -107.56 -47.05 -20.75
N PRO A 35 -107.03 -48.19 -21.21
CA PRO A 35 -105.90 -48.86 -20.55
C PRO A 35 -104.64 -48.00 -20.61
N ILE A 36 -103.91 -47.87 -19.48
CA ILE A 36 -102.66 -47.12 -19.41
C ILE A 36 -101.51 -48.10 -19.20
N THR A 37 -100.54 -48.16 -20.11
CA THR A 37 -99.41 -49.09 -19.99
C THR A 37 -98.08 -48.42 -19.64
N HIS A 38 -97.94 -47.08 -19.69
CA HIS A 38 -96.62 -46.43 -19.62
C HIS A 38 -96.58 -45.07 -18.90
N PHE A 39 -97.10 -44.95 -17.67
CA PHE A 39 -96.66 -43.81 -16.85
C PHE A 39 -95.22 -44.06 -16.35
N LEU A 40 -94.30 -43.18 -16.75
CA LEU A 40 -92.92 -43.15 -16.26
C LEU A 40 -92.94 -42.93 -14.74
N ARG A 41 -92.57 -43.95 -13.95
CA ARG A 41 -92.29 -43.78 -12.51
C ARG A 41 -91.07 -42.87 -12.39
N SER A 42 -91.25 -41.59 -12.09
CA SER A 42 -90.11 -40.70 -11.79
C SER A 42 -89.52 -41.12 -10.44
N LYS A 43 -88.37 -41.80 -10.46
CA LYS A 43 -87.57 -42.15 -9.28
C LYS A 43 -86.93 -40.93 -8.58
N ASN A 44 -87.47 -39.73 -8.73
CA ASN A 44 -86.91 -38.49 -8.19
C ASN A 44 -87.96 -37.71 -7.41
N ASN A 45 -88.51 -38.31 -6.36
CA ASN A 45 -89.27 -37.55 -5.37
C ASN A 45 -88.32 -37.14 -4.24
N LEU A 46 -87.90 -35.88 -4.25
CA LEU A 46 -87.00 -35.24 -3.28
C LEU A 46 -87.69 -34.95 -1.92
N SER A 47 -88.83 -35.58 -1.63
CA SER A 47 -89.67 -35.25 -0.47
C SER A 47 -89.48 -36.16 0.75
N GLU A 48 -88.64 -37.21 0.68
CA GLU A 48 -88.37 -38.10 1.82
C GLU A 48 -86.85 -38.21 2.06
N LEU A 49 -86.29 -37.18 2.72
CA LEU A 49 -84.89 -37.11 3.15
C LEU A 49 -84.72 -37.61 4.59
N GLU A 50 -85.15 -38.84 4.89
CA GLU A 50 -84.79 -39.49 6.17
C GLU A 50 -83.40 -40.15 6.11
N ASN A 51 -82.82 -40.31 4.91
CA ASN A 51 -81.51 -40.92 4.73
C ASN A 51 -80.61 -40.07 3.80
N ASN A 52 -79.77 -39.24 4.42
CA ASN A 52 -78.80 -38.38 3.75
C ASN A 52 -77.79 -39.15 2.87
N ALA A 53 -77.51 -40.43 3.18
CA ALA A 53 -76.60 -41.26 2.40
C ALA A 53 -77.23 -41.68 1.06
N GLN A 54 -78.50 -42.08 1.07
CA GLN A 54 -79.23 -42.45 -0.13
C GLN A 54 -79.46 -41.24 -1.06
N ALA A 55 -79.70 -40.06 -0.48
CA ALA A 55 -79.86 -38.81 -1.22
C ALA A 55 -78.60 -38.42 -2.01
N ARG A 56 -77.41 -38.55 -1.37
CA ARG A 56 -76.12 -38.27 -2.03
C ARG A 56 -75.78 -39.26 -3.13
N ALA A 57 -76.07 -40.55 -2.91
CA ALA A 57 -75.90 -41.59 -3.91
C ALA A 57 -76.75 -41.35 -5.17
N ASN A 58 -78.00 -40.91 -4.99
CA ASN A 58 -78.90 -40.60 -6.10
C ASN A 58 -78.47 -39.36 -6.91
N LEU A 59 -77.72 -38.43 -6.31
CA LEU A 59 -77.19 -37.22 -6.95
C LEU A 59 -75.77 -37.39 -7.53
N GLY A 60 -75.13 -38.55 -7.37
CA GLY A 60 -73.76 -38.78 -7.81
C GLY A 60 -72.71 -37.96 -7.05
N VAL A 61 -73.03 -37.50 -5.83
CA VAL A 61 -72.09 -36.74 -4.99
C VAL A 61 -71.21 -37.74 -4.23
N PRO A 62 -69.87 -37.71 -4.39
CA PRO A 62 -68.96 -38.62 -3.68
C PRO A 62 -69.18 -38.60 -2.18
N SER A 63 -69.09 -39.75 -1.51
CA SER A 63 -69.26 -39.87 -0.07
C SER A 63 -68.11 -39.18 0.70
N VAL A 64 -68.29 -38.90 2.01
CA VAL A 64 -67.18 -38.32 2.81
C VAL A 64 -66.08 -39.37 2.96
N GLU A 65 -66.45 -40.64 3.09
CA GLU A 65 -65.54 -41.79 3.01
C GLU A 65 -64.83 -41.88 1.65
N ASP A 66 -65.53 -41.72 0.53
CA ASP A 66 -64.90 -41.80 -0.81
C ASP A 66 -63.85 -40.70 -1.02
N VAL A 67 -64.07 -39.54 -0.39
CA VAL A 67 -63.12 -38.42 -0.40
C VAL A 67 -61.97 -38.69 0.57
N ASN A 68 -62.26 -39.18 1.78
CA ASN A 68 -61.24 -39.52 2.78
C ASN A 68 -60.35 -40.67 2.32
N ASP A 69 -60.90 -41.73 1.74
CA ASP A 69 -60.16 -42.87 1.18
C ASP A 69 -59.21 -42.42 0.07
N LYS A 70 -59.63 -41.46 -0.77
CA LYS A 70 -58.75 -40.89 -1.79
C LYS A 70 -57.64 -40.01 -1.22
N PHE A 71 -57.86 -39.38 -0.07
CA PHE A 71 -56.87 -38.55 0.62
C PHE A 71 -55.89 -39.36 1.47
N GLU A 72 -56.34 -40.43 2.15
CA GLU A 72 -55.52 -41.29 3.00
C GLU A 72 -54.34 -41.94 2.25
N TYR A 73 -54.50 -42.24 0.96
CA TYR A 73 -53.42 -42.86 0.15
C TYR A 73 -52.37 -41.87 -0.38
N LEU A 74 -52.55 -40.56 -0.22
CA LEU A 74 -51.64 -39.56 -0.80
C LEU A 74 -50.60 -39.03 0.19
N ILE A 75 -50.94 -38.94 1.49
CA ILE A 75 -50.02 -38.65 2.60
C ILE A 75 -50.55 -39.41 3.82
N ASP A 76 -50.11 -40.66 4.00
CA ASP A 76 -50.48 -41.43 5.20
C ASP A 76 -49.62 -40.96 6.38
N GLY A 77 -50.22 -40.15 7.25
CA GLY A 77 -49.58 -39.67 8.46
C GLY A 77 -49.54 -40.67 9.63
N LYS A 78 -49.89 -41.96 9.41
CA LYS A 78 -49.97 -42.97 10.47
C LYS A 78 -48.61 -43.43 10.99
N ASN A 79 -47.56 -43.39 10.17
CA ASN A 79 -46.23 -43.85 10.58
C ASN A 79 -45.58 -42.82 11.50
N THR A 80 -45.21 -43.25 12.71
CA THR A 80 -44.43 -42.43 13.65
C THR A 80 -43.28 -43.25 14.22
N PHE A 81 -42.16 -42.61 14.52
CA PHE A 81 -41.05 -43.28 15.20
C PHE A 81 -41.43 -43.79 16.61
N LEU A 82 -42.42 -43.15 17.25
CA LEU A 82 -42.95 -43.59 18.54
C LEU A 82 -43.66 -44.95 18.45
N ASN A 83 -44.48 -45.15 17.41
CA ASN A 83 -45.27 -46.37 17.24
C ASN A 83 -44.54 -47.44 16.41
N GLY A 84 -43.48 -47.06 15.70
CA GLY A 84 -42.81 -47.92 14.72
C GLY A 84 -43.60 -48.02 13.42
N ALA A 85 -42.93 -48.50 12.36
CA ALA A 85 -43.51 -48.66 11.02
C ALA A 85 -42.64 -49.57 10.15
N THR A 86 -43.22 -50.13 9.09
CA THR A 86 -42.49 -50.70 7.97
C THR A 86 -42.69 -49.79 6.77
N LEU A 87 -41.60 -49.23 6.24
CA LEU A 87 -41.64 -48.45 5.01
C LEU A 87 -41.30 -49.35 3.83
N GLU A 88 -42.04 -49.24 2.73
CA GLU A 88 -41.92 -50.07 1.52
C GLU A 88 -41.41 -49.25 0.32
N SER A 89 -41.48 -47.92 0.40
CA SER A 89 -40.98 -47.02 -0.64
C SER A 89 -40.53 -45.66 -0.12
N GLU A 90 -39.81 -44.90 -0.95
CA GLU A 90 -39.38 -43.52 -0.64
C GLU A 90 -40.57 -42.53 -0.51
N ARG A 91 -41.80 -42.97 -0.84
CA ARG A 91 -43.03 -42.17 -0.66
C ARG A 91 -43.65 -42.35 0.72
N ASP A 92 -43.13 -43.30 1.51
CA ASP A 92 -43.64 -43.56 2.85
C ASP A 92 -42.92 -42.63 3.82
N PHE A 93 -43.66 -41.63 4.30
CA PHE A 93 -43.16 -40.68 5.27
C PHE A 93 -43.45 -41.15 6.68
N ILE A 94 -42.55 -40.83 7.60
CA ILE A 94 -42.67 -41.15 9.02
C ILE A 94 -42.45 -39.88 9.86
N TRP A 95 -43.33 -39.66 10.83
CA TRP A 95 -43.28 -38.51 11.72
C TRP A 95 -42.40 -38.78 12.93
N ASP A 96 -41.49 -37.86 13.23
CA ASP A 96 -40.78 -37.83 14.51
C ASP A 96 -41.36 -36.73 15.40
N ASP A 97 -41.93 -37.14 16.55
CA ASP A 97 -42.54 -36.21 17.48
C ASP A 97 -41.51 -35.38 18.26
N ASN A 98 -40.26 -35.83 18.36
CA ASN A 98 -39.20 -35.09 19.04
C ASN A 98 -38.72 -33.91 18.19
N SER A 99 -38.39 -34.14 16.91
CA SER A 99 -37.94 -33.10 15.98
C SER A 99 -39.08 -32.37 15.25
N LYS A 100 -40.34 -32.74 15.50
CA LYS A 100 -41.54 -32.18 14.84
C LYS A 100 -41.41 -32.12 13.32
N SER A 101 -40.89 -33.20 12.74
CA SER A 101 -40.51 -33.25 11.33
C SER A 101 -40.88 -34.59 10.70
N TRP A 102 -41.18 -34.57 9.40
CA TRP A 102 -41.36 -35.76 8.58
C TRP A 102 -40.02 -36.24 8.03
N TYR A 103 -39.83 -37.56 7.95
CA TYR A 103 -38.68 -38.21 7.34
C TYR A 103 -39.13 -39.23 6.30
N TYR A 104 -38.26 -39.52 5.35
CA TYR A 104 -38.39 -40.65 4.42
C TYR A 104 -37.07 -41.42 4.36
N TRP A 105 -37.15 -42.71 4.06
CA TRP A 105 -35.97 -43.57 3.93
C TRP A 105 -35.45 -43.53 2.49
N THR A 106 -34.13 -43.47 2.31
CA THR A 106 -33.46 -43.51 0.99
C THR A 106 -32.53 -44.70 0.83
N GLY A 107 -32.54 -45.62 1.80
CA GLY A 107 -31.78 -46.87 1.74
C GLY A 107 -32.55 -47.99 1.07
N VAL A 108 -32.13 -49.23 1.31
CA VAL A 108 -32.81 -50.42 0.80
C VAL A 108 -34.14 -50.62 1.54
N PHE A 109 -35.19 -50.94 0.77
CA PHE A 109 -36.51 -51.33 1.25
C PHE A 109 -36.68 -52.86 1.25
N SER A 110 -37.54 -53.45 2.09
CA SER A 110 -38.40 -52.81 3.10
C SER A 110 -37.60 -52.34 4.33
N LYS A 111 -37.98 -51.20 4.91
CA LYS A 111 -37.33 -50.61 6.08
C LYS A 111 -38.20 -50.77 7.32
N GLU A 112 -37.78 -51.67 8.20
CA GLU A 112 -38.34 -51.83 9.54
C GLU A 112 -37.85 -50.73 10.48
N VAL A 113 -38.80 -50.06 11.14
CA VAL A 113 -38.59 -49.01 12.14
C VAL A 113 -39.23 -49.46 13.45
N PRO A 114 -38.43 -49.86 14.46
CA PRO A 114 -38.97 -50.26 15.76
C PRO A 114 -39.73 -49.13 16.45
N ALA A 115 -40.73 -49.48 17.26
CA ALA A 115 -41.40 -48.52 18.16
C ALA A 115 -40.41 -47.89 19.15
N ALA A 116 -40.72 -46.67 19.60
CA ALA A 116 -39.88 -45.85 20.48
C ALA A 116 -38.45 -45.63 19.96
N SER A 117 -38.30 -45.46 18.65
CA SER A 117 -37.02 -45.17 18.00
C SER A 117 -36.90 -43.71 17.57
N THR A 118 -35.81 -43.36 16.89
CA THR A 118 -35.57 -42.05 16.26
C THR A 118 -34.84 -42.28 14.93
N PRO A 119 -34.76 -41.28 14.04
CA PRO A 119 -33.92 -41.38 12.84
C PRO A 119 -32.48 -41.83 13.17
N GLU A 120 -31.87 -41.28 14.22
CA GLU A 120 -30.50 -41.59 14.64
C GLU A 120 -30.37 -43.03 15.11
N SER A 121 -31.30 -43.52 15.93
CA SER A 121 -31.23 -44.89 16.46
C SER A 121 -31.57 -45.98 15.43
N THR A 122 -32.03 -45.59 14.23
CA THR A 122 -32.48 -46.53 13.18
C THR A 122 -31.78 -46.35 11.83
N GLY A 123 -30.64 -45.65 11.78
CA GLY A 123 -29.81 -45.58 10.58
C GLY A 123 -29.09 -44.24 10.37
N GLY A 124 -29.43 -43.21 11.13
CA GLY A 124 -28.87 -41.87 10.99
C GLY A 124 -29.49 -41.08 9.82
N ILE A 125 -29.24 -39.77 9.82
CA ILE A 125 -29.70 -38.84 8.78
C ILE A 125 -28.53 -38.60 7.81
N GLN A 126 -28.51 -39.29 6.68
CA GLN A 126 -27.45 -39.23 5.67
C GLN A 126 -27.92 -39.81 4.32
N ASP A 127 -27.08 -39.75 3.29
CA ASP A 127 -27.36 -40.39 1.99
C ASP A 127 -27.49 -41.91 2.15
N GLY A 128 -28.54 -42.49 1.57
CA GLY A 128 -28.84 -43.93 1.72
C GLY A 128 -29.47 -44.31 3.07
N ALA A 129 -29.87 -43.33 3.89
CA ALA A 129 -30.54 -43.52 5.17
C ALA A 129 -31.75 -42.58 5.32
N TRP A 130 -32.01 -42.04 6.52
CA TRP A 130 -33.11 -41.10 6.72
C TRP A 130 -32.83 -39.74 6.09
N LYS A 131 -33.84 -39.18 5.43
CA LYS A 131 -33.86 -37.80 4.93
C LYS A 131 -35.06 -37.08 5.51
N LYS A 132 -34.84 -35.88 6.04
CA LYS A 132 -35.89 -35.01 6.56
C LYS A 132 -36.60 -34.31 5.41
N VAL A 133 -37.92 -34.28 5.43
CA VAL A 133 -38.75 -33.59 4.45
C VAL A 133 -38.64 -32.08 4.67
N GLY A 134 -38.39 -31.33 3.60
CA GLY A 134 -38.31 -29.87 3.66
C GLY A 134 -37.02 -29.29 4.24
N SER A 135 -36.02 -30.13 4.57
CA SER A 135 -34.70 -29.64 5.00
C SER A 135 -33.75 -29.46 3.83
N ILE A 136 -33.21 -28.26 3.65
CA ILE A 136 -31.96 -28.03 2.91
C ILE A 136 -30.84 -27.96 3.95
N GLU A 137 -30.48 -29.10 4.56
CA GLU A 137 -29.61 -29.05 5.75
C GLU A 137 -28.19 -29.58 5.58
N SER A 138 -27.78 -30.14 4.43
CA SER A 138 -26.41 -30.66 4.37
C SER A 138 -25.40 -29.90 3.52
N ASN A 139 -25.72 -29.18 2.44
CA ASN A 139 -24.67 -28.58 1.59
C ASN A 139 -25.15 -27.37 0.75
N ILE A 140 -25.61 -26.27 1.35
CA ILE A 140 -25.71 -25.03 0.55
C ILE A 140 -24.30 -24.47 0.37
N ASP A 141 -23.74 -24.61 -0.83
CA ASP A 141 -22.51 -23.93 -1.21
C ASP A 141 -22.78 -22.67 -2.06
N SER A 142 -21.74 -21.85 -2.23
CA SER A 142 -21.81 -20.60 -3.00
C SER A 142 -22.13 -20.78 -4.49
N THR A 143 -22.00 -21.99 -5.04
CA THR A 143 -22.38 -22.31 -6.42
C THR A 143 -23.87 -22.65 -6.57
N MET A 144 -24.52 -23.04 -5.48
CA MET A 144 -25.95 -23.38 -5.42
C MET A 144 -26.87 -22.18 -5.23
N VAL A 145 -26.32 -21.02 -4.86
CA VAL A 145 -27.08 -19.77 -4.69
C VAL A 145 -26.95 -18.91 -5.95
N SER A 146 -28.03 -18.85 -6.75
CA SER A 146 -28.06 -18.03 -7.97
C SER A 146 -28.12 -16.53 -7.68
N VAL A 147 -27.60 -15.71 -8.59
CA VAL A 147 -27.65 -14.24 -8.53
C VAL A 147 -28.31 -13.67 -9.79
N MET A 148 -29.01 -12.53 -9.67
CA MET A 148 -29.64 -11.85 -10.81
C MET A 148 -28.66 -10.86 -11.47
N PRO A 149 -28.69 -10.66 -12.80
CA PRO A 149 -29.59 -11.30 -13.78
C PRO A 149 -29.22 -12.74 -14.12
N GLN A 150 -27.98 -13.18 -13.86
CA GLN A 150 -27.50 -14.55 -14.07
C GLN A 150 -26.22 -14.80 -13.27
N GLY A 151 -25.90 -16.08 -13.02
CA GLY A 151 -24.68 -16.50 -12.31
C GLY A 151 -24.97 -17.05 -10.91
N ASN A 152 -23.92 -17.24 -10.11
CA ASN A 152 -24.02 -17.69 -8.72
C ASN A 152 -23.16 -16.84 -7.76
N LEU A 153 -23.35 -17.04 -6.46
CA LEU A 153 -22.68 -16.25 -5.42
C LEU A 153 -21.14 -16.38 -5.47
N SER A 154 -20.62 -17.55 -5.87
CA SER A 154 -19.16 -17.77 -5.99
C SER A 154 -18.52 -16.89 -7.07
N GLN A 155 -19.31 -16.41 -8.04
CA GLN A 155 -18.85 -15.49 -9.08
C GLN A 155 -18.85 -14.01 -8.63
N LEU A 156 -19.51 -13.67 -7.53
CA LEU A 156 -19.53 -12.31 -6.97
C LEU A 156 -18.47 -12.10 -5.89
N LEU A 157 -18.22 -13.10 -5.05
CA LEU A 157 -17.24 -13.04 -3.96
C LEU A 157 -15.85 -13.50 -4.45
N ILE A 158 -15.24 -12.70 -5.32
CA ILE A 158 -13.94 -12.98 -5.98
C ILE A 158 -12.71 -12.56 -5.14
N TYR A 159 -12.90 -12.27 -3.87
CA TYR A 159 -11.85 -11.86 -2.94
C TYR A 159 -12.02 -12.60 -1.62
N VAL A 160 -10.97 -12.58 -0.81
CA VAL A 160 -11.02 -13.08 0.55
C VAL A 160 -10.74 -12.00 1.58
N THR A 161 -11.06 -12.25 2.85
CA THR A 161 -10.66 -11.39 3.97
C THR A 161 -9.95 -12.21 5.05
N PRO A 162 -9.06 -11.63 5.87
CA PRO A 162 -8.45 -12.36 6.98
C PRO A 162 -9.47 -12.99 7.94
N GLU A 163 -10.64 -12.36 8.12
CA GLU A 163 -11.71 -12.86 8.99
C GLU A 163 -12.32 -14.18 8.50
N GLN A 164 -12.37 -14.41 7.18
CA GLN A 164 -12.78 -15.71 6.62
C GLN A 164 -11.83 -16.84 7.01
N PHE A 165 -10.58 -16.49 7.34
CA PHE A 165 -9.57 -17.39 7.89
C PHE A 165 -9.48 -17.33 9.41
N GLY A 166 -10.40 -16.63 10.08
CA GLY A 166 -10.52 -16.62 11.53
C GLY A 166 -9.90 -15.42 12.26
N ALA A 167 -9.36 -14.42 11.54
CA ALA A 167 -8.79 -13.21 12.15
C ALA A 167 -9.86 -12.43 12.95
N ILE A 168 -9.43 -11.73 13.99
CA ILE A 168 -10.26 -10.89 14.86
C ILE A 168 -10.09 -9.43 14.42
N GLY A 169 -8.84 -8.96 14.39
CA GLY A 169 -8.47 -7.63 13.89
C GLY A 169 -8.93 -6.48 14.79
N ASP A 170 -8.90 -6.65 16.11
CA ASP A 170 -9.29 -5.63 17.10
C ASP A 170 -8.09 -4.86 17.72
N GLY A 171 -6.87 -5.23 17.33
CA GLY A 171 -5.62 -4.62 17.79
C GLY A 171 -5.03 -5.25 19.06
N THR A 172 -5.69 -6.25 19.64
CA THR A 172 -5.27 -6.91 20.88
C THR A 172 -4.65 -8.28 20.61
N VAL A 173 -3.84 -8.77 21.55
CA VAL A 173 -3.15 -10.06 21.40
C VAL A 173 -4.11 -11.19 21.75
N HIS A 174 -4.36 -12.08 20.78
CA HIS A 174 -5.14 -13.30 20.96
C HIS A 174 -4.30 -14.53 20.58
N PRO A 175 -3.75 -15.31 21.53
CA PRO A 175 -3.00 -16.52 21.22
C PRO A 175 -3.91 -17.64 20.69
N LEU A 176 -3.36 -18.53 19.86
CA LEU A 176 -4.05 -19.71 19.33
C LEU A 176 -4.63 -20.60 20.43
N SER A 177 -4.04 -20.62 21.63
CA SER A 177 -4.56 -21.33 22.79
C SER A 177 -5.97 -20.91 23.23
N GLU A 178 -6.47 -19.75 22.80
CA GLU A 178 -7.87 -19.35 23.04
C GLU A 178 -8.88 -20.18 22.23
N ARG A 179 -8.46 -20.75 21.10
CA ARG A 179 -9.33 -21.56 20.20
C ARG A 179 -8.94 -23.02 20.12
N TYR A 180 -7.67 -23.34 20.28
CA TYR A 180 -7.15 -24.70 20.09
C TYR A 180 -6.48 -25.20 21.36
N SER A 181 -6.93 -26.38 21.82
CA SER A 181 -6.36 -27.05 22.99
C SER A 181 -5.03 -27.74 22.71
N THR A 182 -4.71 -28.01 21.43
CA THR A 182 -3.47 -28.70 21.03
C THR A 182 -2.87 -28.05 19.78
N LEU A 183 -1.53 -28.12 19.66
CA LEU A 183 -0.83 -27.64 18.46
C LEU A 183 -1.30 -28.38 17.21
N SER A 184 -1.56 -29.70 17.29
CA SER A 184 -2.06 -30.48 16.17
C SER A 184 -3.44 -30.00 15.67
N ALA A 185 -4.33 -29.61 16.59
CA ALA A 185 -5.63 -29.04 16.22
C ALA A 185 -5.47 -27.67 15.54
N ALA A 186 -4.54 -26.83 16.02
CA ALA A 186 -4.22 -25.57 15.36
C ALA A 186 -3.59 -25.80 13.98
N GLN A 187 -2.67 -26.76 13.84
CA GLN A 187 -2.01 -27.11 12.59
C GLN A 187 -2.95 -27.73 11.54
N ALA A 188 -4.03 -28.39 11.97
CA ALA A 188 -5.07 -28.85 11.06
C ALA A 188 -5.77 -27.70 10.31
N VAL A 189 -5.82 -26.50 10.91
CA VAL A 189 -6.38 -25.28 10.28
C VAL A 189 -5.28 -24.42 9.67
N TYR A 190 -4.15 -24.28 10.35
CA TYR A 190 -3.01 -23.46 9.94
C TYR A 190 -1.72 -24.30 9.91
N PRO A 191 -1.41 -25.02 8.82
CA PRO A 191 -0.33 -26.02 8.79
C PRO A 191 1.08 -25.50 9.13
N PHE A 192 1.29 -24.19 9.05
CA PHE A 192 2.59 -23.54 9.28
C PHE A 192 2.81 -23.04 10.71
N VAL A 193 1.82 -23.17 11.61
CA VAL A 193 1.97 -22.74 13.00
C VAL A 193 2.85 -23.73 13.77
N THR A 194 3.66 -23.21 14.69
CA THR A 194 4.66 -23.97 15.46
C THR A 194 4.45 -23.88 16.96
N ALA A 195 3.64 -22.94 17.45
CA ALA A 195 3.32 -22.80 18.87
C ALA A 195 1.92 -22.22 19.09
N LEU A 196 1.26 -22.65 20.17
CA LEU A 196 -0.05 -22.09 20.57
C LEU A 196 0.03 -20.66 21.12
N THR A 197 1.23 -20.16 21.40
CA THR A 197 1.49 -18.77 21.80
C THR A 197 1.47 -17.80 20.61
N GLN A 198 1.54 -18.30 19.37
CA GLN A 198 1.38 -17.47 18.18
C GLN A 198 -0.05 -16.93 18.11
N THR A 199 -0.23 -15.75 17.53
CA THR A 199 -1.53 -15.08 17.53
C THR A 199 -2.48 -15.64 16.46
N ILE A 200 -3.77 -15.65 16.78
CA ILE A 200 -4.86 -15.99 15.85
C ILE A 200 -4.83 -15.04 14.65
N ASP A 201 -4.64 -13.74 14.88
CA ASP A 201 -4.56 -12.73 13.83
C ASP A 201 -3.41 -13.01 12.85
N TRP A 202 -2.21 -13.33 13.35
CA TRP A 202 -1.09 -13.69 12.46
C TRP A 202 -1.40 -14.96 11.66
N ALA A 203 -1.87 -16.01 12.32
CA ALA A 203 -2.15 -17.29 11.67
C ALA A 203 -3.21 -17.12 10.57
N ALA A 204 -4.31 -16.41 10.86
CA ALA A 204 -5.36 -16.15 9.89
C ALA A 204 -4.90 -15.24 8.75
N CYS A 205 -4.14 -14.17 9.03
CA CYS A 205 -3.61 -13.29 7.99
C CYS A 205 -2.64 -14.03 7.07
N GLN A 206 -1.74 -14.84 7.63
CA GLN A 206 -0.80 -15.62 6.83
C GLN A 206 -1.49 -16.73 6.03
N ALA A 207 -2.58 -17.31 6.57
CA ALA A 207 -3.39 -18.29 5.83
C ALA A 207 -4.12 -17.65 4.64
N ALA A 208 -4.73 -16.46 4.84
CA ALA A 208 -5.35 -15.69 3.77
C ALA A 208 -4.32 -15.33 2.68
N GLU A 209 -3.14 -14.91 3.10
CA GLU A 209 -2.00 -14.62 2.23
C GLU A 209 -1.61 -15.84 1.39
N ASN A 210 -1.35 -16.97 2.04
CA ASN A 210 -0.93 -18.20 1.36
C ASN A 210 -2.00 -18.71 0.39
N TYR A 211 -3.28 -18.53 0.72
CA TYR A 211 -4.40 -18.92 -0.14
C TYR A 211 -4.49 -18.05 -1.40
N ALA A 212 -4.40 -16.73 -1.25
CA ALA A 212 -4.80 -15.76 -2.26
C ALA A 212 -3.75 -15.46 -3.34
N ARG A 213 -2.45 -15.69 -3.07
CA ARG A 213 -1.34 -15.44 -4.02
C ARG A 213 -1.67 -15.90 -5.44
N GLY A 214 -1.71 -14.97 -6.39
CA GLY A 214 -1.98 -15.25 -7.80
C GLY A 214 -3.40 -15.75 -8.12
N LYS A 215 -4.31 -15.78 -7.14
CA LYS A 215 -5.70 -16.24 -7.28
C LYS A 215 -6.71 -15.11 -7.13
N CYS A 216 -6.58 -14.29 -6.07
CA CYS A 216 -7.55 -13.25 -5.74
C CYS A 216 -6.94 -12.16 -4.84
N GLU A 217 -7.72 -11.10 -4.60
CA GLU A 217 -7.37 -10.04 -3.66
C GLU A 217 -7.70 -10.44 -2.22
N ILE A 218 -6.92 -9.95 -1.27
CA ILE A 218 -7.25 -9.95 0.15
C ILE A 218 -7.75 -8.55 0.49
N ARG A 219 -9.04 -8.42 0.77
CA ARG A 219 -9.69 -7.15 1.11
C ARG A 219 -9.86 -7.02 2.61
N VAL A 220 -9.49 -5.86 3.12
CA VAL A 220 -9.56 -5.54 4.54
C VAL A 220 -10.46 -4.33 4.75
N ALA A 221 -11.47 -4.50 5.60
CA ALA A 221 -12.38 -3.41 5.98
C ALA A 221 -11.65 -2.35 6.82
N LYS A 222 -12.17 -1.12 6.79
CA LYS A 222 -11.64 -0.02 7.61
C LYS A 222 -11.68 -0.38 9.10
N PHE A 223 -10.71 0.11 9.87
CA PHE A 223 -10.55 -0.05 11.32
C PHE A 223 -10.10 -1.44 11.79
N LYS A 224 -9.68 -2.32 10.87
CA LYS A 224 -9.12 -3.63 11.21
C LYS A 224 -7.65 -3.52 11.58
N LYS A 225 -7.31 -3.99 12.78
CA LYS A 225 -5.99 -3.89 13.40
C LYS A 225 -5.52 -5.28 13.79
N TYR A 226 -4.65 -5.89 12.99
CA TYR A 226 -4.22 -7.27 13.24
C TYR A 226 -2.95 -7.30 14.08
N GLN A 227 -3.00 -8.01 15.22
CA GLN A 227 -1.86 -8.10 16.13
C GLN A 227 -1.04 -9.37 15.83
N LEU A 228 0.18 -9.19 15.31
CA LEU A 228 0.97 -10.33 14.79
C LEU A 228 1.83 -11.04 15.85
N GLY A 229 1.94 -10.45 17.05
CA GLY A 229 2.83 -10.95 18.10
C GLY A 229 4.28 -10.98 17.64
N ASP A 230 4.95 -12.12 17.86
CA ASP A 230 6.36 -12.32 17.52
C ASP A 230 6.62 -12.69 16.04
N ASN A 231 5.56 -12.85 15.25
CA ASN A 231 5.66 -13.23 13.84
C ASN A 231 5.45 -12.02 12.93
N TYR A 232 5.87 -12.15 11.67
CA TYR A 232 5.62 -11.17 10.62
C TYR A 232 4.68 -11.73 9.56
N LEU A 233 4.02 -10.84 8.82
CA LEU A 233 3.27 -11.24 7.62
C LEU A 233 4.24 -11.40 6.46
N LYS A 234 4.30 -12.62 5.90
CA LYS A 234 5.15 -12.93 4.73
C LYS A 234 4.34 -12.83 3.44
N LEU A 235 4.75 -11.91 2.58
CA LEU A 235 4.25 -11.73 1.21
C LEU A 235 5.04 -12.62 0.24
N GLY A 236 4.35 -13.27 -0.67
CA GLY A 236 4.93 -14.04 -1.78
C GLY A 236 4.60 -13.46 -3.16
N PRO A 237 4.92 -14.17 -4.25
CA PRO A 237 4.65 -13.67 -5.59
C PRO A 237 3.15 -13.43 -5.81
N TYR A 238 2.81 -12.31 -6.45
CA TYR A 238 1.43 -11.90 -6.71
C TYR A 238 0.55 -11.72 -5.45
N SER A 239 1.13 -11.47 -4.28
CA SER A 239 0.34 -11.05 -3.12
C SER A 239 -0.38 -9.73 -3.44
N CYS A 240 -1.70 -9.68 -3.20
CA CYS A 240 -2.52 -8.51 -3.45
C CYS A 240 -3.40 -8.22 -2.23
N TRP A 241 -2.94 -7.29 -1.38
CA TRP A 241 -3.66 -6.81 -0.21
C TRP A 241 -4.21 -5.41 -0.47
N ILE A 242 -5.51 -5.23 -0.21
CA ILE A 242 -6.24 -3.99 -0.45
C ILE A 242 -7.02 -3.62 0.82
N GLY A 243 -6.57 -2.56 1.49
CA GLY A 243 -7.26 -1.89 2.58
C GLY A 243 -7.93 -0.60 2.13
N SER A 244 -8.38 0.19 3.11
CA SER A 244 -8.91 1.54 2.85
C SER A 244 -7.76 2.53 2.59
N PRO A 245 -7.91 3.54 1.70
CA PRO A 245 -6.87 4.53 1.42
C PRO A 245 -6.35 5.21 2.69
N ILE A 246 -5.05 5.47 2.74
CA ILE A 246 -4.42 6.17 3.88
C ILE A 246 -4.42 7.67 3.63
N ASN A 247 -5.26 8.39 4.38
CA ASN A 247 -5.37 9.85 4.25
C ASN A 247 -4.36 10.62 5.13
N ASP A 248 -3.85 10.01 6.20
CA ASP A 248 -2.97 10.64 7.19
C ASP A 248 -2.25 9.58 8.05
N PHE A 249 -1.41 9.99 9.02
CA PHE A 249 -0.77 9.14 10.03
C PHE A 249 -1.73 8.58 11.11
N THR A 250 -3.05 8.80 10.97
CA THR A 250 -4.07 8.37 11.93
C THR A 250 -4.24 6.85 11.94
N TRP A 251 -4.08 6.20 13.10
CA TRP A 251 -4.08 4.74 13.26
C TRP A 251 -5.48 4.09 13.09
N GLU A 252 -5.79 3.63 11.88
CA GLU A 252 -7.07 3.03 11.52
C GLU A 252 -6.95 1.55 11.13
N THR A 253 -6.29 1.23 10.02
CA THR A 253 -6.28 -0.12 9.43
C THR A 253 -4.85 -0.59 9.20
N GLY A 254 -4.50 -1.79 9.69
CA GLY A 254 -3.11 -2.23 9.57
C GLY A 254 -2.70 -3.39 10.47
N PHE A 255 -1.39 -3.50 10.62
CA PHE A 255 -0.72 -4.54 11.39
C PHE A 255 0.08 -3.92 12.55
N ILE A 256 -0.05 -4.52 13.73
CA ILE A 256 0.69 -4.13 14.93
C ILE A 256 1.64 -5.26 15.31
N ARG A 257 2.82 -4.89 15.81
CA ARG A 257 3.70 -5.76 16.57
C ARG A 257 4.22 -5.06 17.81
N ASN A 258 4.39 -5.78 18.91
CA ASN A 258 5.09 -5.27 20.08
C ASN A 258 6.59 -5.24 19.83
N VAL A 259 7.29 -4.21 20.31
CA VAL A 259 8.75 -4.20 20.28
C VAL A 259 9.24 -5.23 21.32
N PRO A 260 9.97 -6.29 20.92
CA PRO A 260 10.43 -7.29 21.87
C PRO A 260 11.47 -6.70 22.83
N SER A 261 11.46 -7.17 24.08
CA SER A 261 12.45 -6.78 25.09
C SER A 261 13.84 -7.38 24.79
N ASP A 262 13.88 -8.58 24.23
CA ASP A 262 15.10 -9.22 23.72
C ASP A 262 15.07 -9.29 22.19
N TYR A 263 15.50 -8.21 21.55
CA TYR A 263 15.64 -8.13 20.10
C TYR A 263 16.89 -8.88 19.57
N SER A 264 17.81 -9.30 20.45
CA SER A 264 19.03 -10.04 20.04
C SER A 264 18.73 -11.48 19.60
N ALA A 265 17.57 -12.02 20.02
CA ALA A 265 17.09 -13.33 19.63
C ALA A 265 16.60 -13.40 18.16
N TYR A 266 16.45 -12.27 17.47
CA TYR A 266 15.96 -12.22 16.10
C TYR A 266 17.11 -12.10 15.10
N ALA A 267 17.07 -12.93 14.05
CA ALA A 267 17.92 -12.72 12.90
C ALA A 267 17.62 -11.37 12.23
N PHE A 268 18.67 -10.68 11.78
CA PHE A 268 18.52 -9.42 11.05
C PHE A 268 17.62 -9.61 9.82
N GLY A 269 16.78 -8.63 9.53
CA GLY A 269 15.79 -8.70 8.44
C GLY A 269 14.51 -9.46 8.79
N GLN A 270 14.49 -10.27 9.86
CA GLN A 270 13.30 -11.01 10.30
C GLN A 270 12.51 -10.29 11.41
N LEU A 271 13.13 -9.35 12.13
CA LEU A 271 12.43 -8.48 13.07
C LEU A 271 11.67 -7.36 12.33
N CYS A 272 10.60 -7.74 11.61
CA CYS A 272 9.85 -6.87 10.69
C CYS A 272 8.33 -7.01 10.88
N ILE A 273 7.49 -6.05 10.47
CA ILE A 273 6.02 -6.25 10.55
C ILE A 273 5.51 -7.01 9.34
N VAL A 274 5.93 -6.57 8.15
CA VAL A 274 5.62 -7.21 6.88
C VAL A 274 6.92 -7.41 6.11
N ARG A 275 7.06 -8.57 5.47
CA ARG A 275 8.23 -8.93 4.69
C ARG A 275 7.84 -9.57 3.37
N VAL A 276 8.55 -9.23 2.30
CA VAL A 276 8.57 -10.04 1.07
C VAL A 276 9.53 -11.21 1.27
N GLY A 277 9.00 -12.43 1.17
CA GLY A 277 9.76 -13.66 1.39
C GLY A 277 10.92 -13.84 0.39
N ASP A 278 11.81 -14.76 0.69
CA ASP A 278 12.92 -15.07 -0.19
C ASP A 278 12.42 -15.88 -1.40
N ALA A 279 12.96 -15.60 -2.58
CA ALA A 279 12.55 -16.29 -3.81
C ALA A 279 12.62 -17.83 -3.71
N SER A 280 13.58 -18.36 -2.93
CA SER A 280 13.76 -19.80 -2.67
C SER A 280 12.60 -20.45 -1.90
N GLU A 281 11.76 -19.66 -1.23
CA GLU A 281 10.60 -20.16 -0.48
C GLU A 281 9.38 -20.40 -1.40
N PHE A 282 9.47 -20.01 -2.67
CA PHE A 282 8.36 -20.03 -3.61
C PHE A 282 8.71 -20.80 -4.88
N SER A 283 7.67 -21.27 -5.57
CA SER A 283 7.79 -21.91 -6.89
C SER A 283 6.73 -21.35 -7.84
N GLY A 284 6.97 -21.48 -9.15
CA GLY A 284 6.03 -21.06 -10.20
C GLY A 284 6.27 -19.65 -10.75
N ALA A 285 5.24 -19.10 -11.39
CA ALA A 285 5.29 -17.77 -11.97
C ALA A 285 5.55 -16.70 -10.88
N GLY A 286 6.17 -15.58 -11.26
CA GLY A 286 6.39 -14.46 -10.34
C GLY A 286 7.67 -14.55 -9.48
N VAL A 287 8.46 -15.61 -9.66
CA VAL A 287 9.81 -15.74 -9.08
C VAL A 287 10.84 -15.74 -10.20
N THR A 288 11.92 -14.96 -10.08
CA THR A 288 13.01 -14.98 -11.08
C THR A 288 14.33 -14.61 -10.44
N GLY A 289 15.27 -15.58 -10.40
CA GLY A 289 16.49 -15.42 -9.63
C GLY A 289 16.16 -15.20 -8.16
N GLU A 290 16.64 -14.10 -7.59
CA GLU A 290 16.41 -13.73 -6.18
C GLU A 290 15.10 -12.94 -5.98
N ASN A 291 14.36 -12.63 -7.06
CA ASN A 291 13.27 -11.68 -7.02
C ASN A 291 11.88 -12.30 -6.85
N VAL A 292 11.03 -11.60 -6.10
CA VAL A 292 9.60 -11.90 -5.93
C VAL A 292 8.77 -10.76 -6.52
N ARG A 293 7.86 -11.08 -7.44
CA ARG A 293 7.23 -10.09 -8.35
C ARG A 293 5.76 -9.78 -8.02
N ASN A 294 5.34 -8.60 -8.49
CA ASN A 294 3.94 -8.15 -8.56
C ASN A 294 3.24 -8.11 -7.20
N ILE A 295 3.91 -7.52 -6.21
CA ILE A 295 3.33 -7.28 -4.90
C ILE A 295 2.42 -6.06 -4.97
N THR A 296 1.17 -6.18 -4.55
CA THR A 296 0.31 -5.03 -4.26
C THR A 296 -0.03 -5.06 -2.77
N PHE A 297 0.29 -3.97 -2.08
CA PHE A 297 0.04 -3.84 -0.65
C PHE A 297 -0.34 -2.39 -0.34
N LYS A 298 -1.65 -2.14 -0.31
CA LYS A 298 -2.21 -0.77 -0.32
C LYS A 298 -3.24 -0.59 0.77
N GLY A 299 -3.22 0.56 1.45
CA GLY A 299 -4.21 0.92 2.46
C GLY A 299 -3.89 0.38 3.86
N PHE A 300 -2.61 0.21 4.20
CA PHE A 300 -2.19 -0.37 5.47
C PHE A 300 -1.17 0.46 6.24
N GLN A 301 -1.40 0.55 7.54
CA GLN A 301 -0.41 1.05 8.49
C GLN A 301 0.36 -0.10 9.13
N LEU A 302 1.69 0.01 9.20
CA LEU A 302 2.58 -0.97 9.81
C LEU A 302 3.23 -0.33 11.03
N ARG A 303 2.74 -0.70 12.22
CA ARG A 303 3.05 0.01 13.46
C ARG A 303 3.73 -0.89 14.49
N TRP A 304 4.90 -0.48 14.94
CA TRP A 304 5.43 -0.97 16.20
C TRP A 304 4.65 -0.33 17.34
N ASN A 305 4.31 -1.13 18.36
CA ASN A 305 3.58 -0.67 19.54
C ASN A 305 4.53 0.14 20.46
N ALA A 306 4.86 1.34 20.02
CA ALA A 306 5.73 2.29 20.68
C ALA A 306 5.11 3.70 20.66
N ALA A 307 5.51 4.53 21.61
CA ALA A 307 5.12 5.95 21.61
C ALA A 307 5.81 6.71 20.48
N ARG A 308 5.26 7.86 20.09
CA ARG A 308 5.85 8.70 19.02
C ARG A 308 7.21 9.22 19.49
N HIS A 309 8.18 9.34 18.59
CA HIS A 309 9.58 9.69 18.92
C HIS A 309 10.31 8.72 19.86
N THR A 310 9.82 7.48 20.03
CA THR A 310 10.59 6.46 20.76
C THR A 310 11.89 6.18 20.00
N ALA A 311 13.03 6.24 20.69
CA ALA A 311 14.31 5.92 20.09
C ALA A 311 14.35 4.45 19.65
N SER A 312 14.50 4.21 18.34
CA SER A 312 14.57 2.87 17.75
C SER A 312 15.96 2.51 17.20
N LYS A 313 16.91 3.45 17.27
CA LYS A 313 18.31 3.23 16.88
C LYS A 313 18.89 2.00 17.59
N GLY A 314 19.45 1.08 16.82
CA GLY A 314 20.16 -0.09 17.34
C GLY A 314 19.31 -1.34 17.54
N ILE A 315 17.99 -1.24 17.48
CA ILE A 315 17.08 -2.36 17.75
C ILE A 315 17.00 -3.34 16.56
N GLY A 316 17.13 -2.85 15.32
CA GLY A 316 17.00 -3.66 14.10
C GLY A 316 15.56 -3.92 13.65
N THR A 317 14.57 -3.22 14.23
CA THR A 317 13.16 -3.34 13.84
C THR A 317 12.89 -2.73 12.47
N MET A 318 12.08 -3.42 11.65
CA MET A 318 11.65 -2.96 10.34
C MET A 318 10.13 -2.86 10.27
N CYS A 319 9.56 -1.83 9.65
CA CYS A 319 8.11 -1.83 9.39
C CYS A 319 7.81 -2.70 8.16
N LEU A 320 8.36 -2.31 7.00
CA LEU A 320 8.26 -3.04 5.74
C LEU A 320 9.63 -3.47 5.25
N HIS A 321 9.83 -4.79 5.11
CA HIS A 321 11.02 -5.34 4.49
C HIS A 321 10.70 -5.81 3.06
N LEU A 322 11.08 -5.02 2.06
CA LEU A 322 10.89 -5.31 0.64
C LEU A 322 11.84 -6.36 0.10
N ASN A 323 12.97 -6.65 0.77
CA ASN A 323 13.93 -7.65 0.33
C ASN A 323 14.30 -7.44 -1.16
N TYR A 324 14.07 -8.43 -2.03
CA TYR A 324 14.21 -8.35 -3.50
C TYR A 324 12.86 -8.25 -4.23
N ALA A 325 11.93 -7.45 -3.70
CA ALA A 325 10.63 -7.22 -4.32
C ALA A 325 10.76 -6.51 -5.67
N MET A 326 10.03 -7.00 -6.65
CA MET A 326 9.95 -6.42 -7.98
C MET A 326 8.53 -5.95 -8.27
N LYS A 327 8.41 -4.70 -8.75
CA LYS A 327 7.13 -4.08 -9.14
C LYS A 327 6.14 -4.02 -7.98
N ALA A 328 6.63 -3.65 -6.79
CA ALA A 328 5.77 -3.42 -5.64
C ALA A 328 4.90 -2.17 -5.84
N ASN A 329 3.60 -2.30 -5.62
CA ASN A 329 2.63 -1.20 -5.67
C ASN A 329 2.12 -0.93 -4.25
N LEU A 330 2.54 0.19 -3.67
CA LEU A 330 2.42 0.45 -2.25
C LEU A 330 1.51 1.65 -1.96
N ASP A 331 0.72 1.52 -0.89
CA ASP A 331 0.12 2.65 -0.18
C ASP A 331 0.19 2.29 1.31
N VAL A 332 1.27 2.73 1.95
CA VAL A 332 1.61 2.31 3.32
C VAL A 332 1.97 3.48 4.20
N SER A 333 1.68 3.35 5.49
CA SER A 333 2.17 4.25 6.54
C SER A 333 2.95 3.45 7.58
N LEU A 334 4.18 3.85 7.86
CA LEU A 334 5.18 3.06 8.56
C LEU A 334 5.61 3.80 9.83
N TYR A 335 5.53 3.14 10.99
CA TYR A 335 5.67 3.82 12.27
C TYR A 335 6.57 3.08 13.27
N GLY A 336 7.48 3.85 13.90
CA GLY A 336 8.22 3.46 15.11
C GLY A 336 9.33 2.41 14.92
N GLY A 337 9.70 2.08 13.68
CA GLY A 337 10.78 1.14 13.37
C GLY A 337 12.16 1.79 13.45
N GLU A 338 13.23 0.99 13.54
CA GLU A 338 14.56 1.49 13.20
C GLU A 338 14.63 1.79 11.69
N PHE A 339 14.08 0.89 10.87
CA PHE A 339 13.94 1.06 9.43
C PHE A 339 12.45 1.06 9.06
N ALA A 340 11.98 2.11 8.40
CA ALA A 340 10.61 2.15 7.92
C ALA A 340 10.46 1.19 6.74
N CYS A 341 11.13 1.47 5.62
CA CYS A 341 11.09 0.65 4.41
C CYS A 341 12.50 0.20 4.03
N PHE A 342 12.80 -1.07 4.29
CA PHE A 342 14.11 -1.65 4.04
C PHE A 342 14.10 -2.50 2.76
N GLY A 343 15.15 -2.43 1.95
CA GLY A 343 15.27 -3.23 0.72
C GLY A 343 16.70 -3.45 0.25
N TYR A 344 16.92 -4.53 -0.50
CA TYR A 344 18.19 -4.85 -1.14
C TYR A 344 18.11 -4.48 -2.63
N GLY A 345 17.94 -5.46 -3.53
CA GLY A 345 17.73 -5.27 -4.96
C GLY A 345 16.26 -5.08 -5.32
N CYS A 346 15.47 -4.37 -4.50
CA CYS A 346 14.08 -4.10 -4.86
C CYS A 346 14.03 -3.13 -6.05
N TRP A 347 13.10 -3.32 -6.98
CA TRP A 347 13.01 -2.47 -8.16
C TRP A 347 11.58 -2.20 -8.58
N GLY A 348 11.38 -1.09 -9.28
CA GLY A 348 10.10 -0.75 -9.91
C GLY A 348 8.99 -0.49 -8.91
N THR A 349 9.34 -0.16 -7.65
CA THR A 349 8.37 0.17 -6.62
C THR A 349 7.68 1.49 -6.96
N GLN A 350 6.36 1.52 -6.79
CA GLN A 350 5.53 2.68 -7.08
C GLN A 350 4.47 2.89 -6.00
N GLY A 351 3.86 4.08 -6.00
CA GLY A 351 2.77 4.44 -5.08
C GLY A 351 3.24 5.41 -4.00
N SER A 352 2.71 5.31 -2.78
CA SER A 352 3.05 6.23 -1.68
C SER A 352 3.55 5.50 -0.44
N ILE A 353 4.61 6.04 0.15
CA ILE A 353 5.17 5.59 1.43
C ILE A 353 5.15 6.77 2.40
N LYS A 354 4.40 6.60 3.49
CA LYS A 354 4.28 7.58 4.58
C LYS A 354 5.04 7.04 5.79
N ILE A 355 5.81 7.87 6.48
CA ILE A 355 6.69 7.43 7.57
C ILE A 355 6.55 8.40 8.74
N ASP A 356 6.38 7.89 9.96
CA ASP A 356 6.40 8.71 11.18
C ASP A 356 7.25 8.02 12.25
N SER A 357 8.15 8.79 12.88
CA SER A 357 8.91 8.37 14.06
C SER A 357 9.76 7.12 13.85
N CYS A 358 10.17 6.86 12.61
CA CYS A 358 11.17 5.84 12.33
C CYS A 358 12.56 6.46 12.39
N HIS A 359 13.58 5.70 12.76
CA HIS A 359 14.94 6.26 12.81
C HIS A 359 15.53 6.45 11.40
N LYS A 360 15.26 5.48 10.50
CA LYS A 360 15.63 5.49 9.08
C LYS A 360 14.36 5.29 8.25
N GLY A 361 14.18 6.07 7.21
CA GLY A 361 13.01 6.02 6.34
C GLY A 361 13.16 4.94 5.26
N VAL A 362 13.30 5.37 4.01
CA VAL A 362 13.64 4.48 2.88
C VAL A 362 15.13 4.14 2.97
N TYR A 363 15.43 2.86 3.21
CA TYR A 363 16.80 2.34 3.24
C TYR A 363 16.93 1.26 2.18
N TRP A 364 17.43 1.63 1.01
CA TRP A 364 17.68 0.69 -0.09
C TRP A 364 19.16 0.59 -0.37
N ASP A 365 19.70 -0.56 -0.01
CA ASP A 365 21.12 -0.87 -0.18
C ASP A 365 21.24 -2.15 -0.99
N ALA A 366 21.34 -1.98 -2.31
CA ALA A 366 21.46 -3.10 -3.22
C ALA A 366 22.85 -3.74 -3.20
N VAL A 367 23.87 -3.01 -2.74
CA VAL A 367 25.28 -3.41 -2.93
C VAL A 367 25.80 -4.15 -1.71
N SER A 368 25.56 -3.63 -0.52
CA SER A 368 26.36 -4.05 0.64
C SER A 368 25.97 -5.42 1.17
N LYS A 369 26.90 -6.04 1.91
CA LYS A 369 26.56 -7.19 2.76
C LYS A 369 25.81 -6.71 3.99
N THR A 370 24.90 -7.55 4.45
CA THR A 370 24.24 -7.45 5.75
C THR A 370 24.32 -8.83 6.41
N PRO A 371 23.93 -8.98 7.69
CA PRO A 371 23.89 -10.31 8.30
C PRO A 371 22.95 -11.29 7.57
N GLU A 372 22.03 -10.77 6.75
CA GLU A 372 21.10 -11.55 5.93
C GLU A 372 21.54 -11.63 4.45
N LYS A 373 22.00 -10.53 3.85
CA LYS A 373 22.50 -10.50 2.47
C LYS A 373 23.99 -10.82 2.45
N THR A 374 24.33 -12.01 1.97
CA THR A 374 25.71 -12.54 2.04
C THR A 374 26.64 -12.10 0.90
N LYS A 375 26.08 -11.60 -0.21
CA LYS A 375 26.85 -11.21 -1.41
C LYS A 375 26.90 -9.70 -1.57
N GLU A 376 28.02 -9.20 -2.09
CA GLU A 376 28.13 -7.82 -2.55
C GLU A 376 27.58 -7.67 -3.97
N GLY A 377 27.15 -6.45 -4.29
CA GLY A 377 26.57 -6.11 -5.59
C GLY A 377 25.07 -6.36 -5.66
N GLY A 378 24.50 -5.84 -6.74
CA GLY A 378 23.05 -5.67 -6.94
C GLY A 378 22.75 -4.23 -7.33
N SER A 379 21.51 -3.96 -7.78
CA SER A 379 21.01 -2.63 -8.13
C SER A 379 19.55 -2.49 -7.75
N THR A 380 19.14 -1.28 -7.40
CA THR A 380 17.74 -0.90 -7.24
C THR A 380 17.38 0.11 -8.34
N THR A 381 16.20 0.01 -8.96
CA THR A 381 15.94 0.75 -10.20
C THR A 381 14.47 1.11 -10.45
N SER A 382 14.22 2.12 -11.28
CA SER A 382 12.90 2.41 -11.88
C SER A 382 11.78 2.74 -10.88
N HIS A 383 12.10 3.37 -9.76
CA HIS A 383 11.09 3.75 -8.75
C HIS A 383 10.32 5.00 -9.16
N ASN A 384 9.06 5.09 -8.74
CA ASN A 384 8.25 6.30 -8.87
C ASN A 384 7.32 6.42 -7.66
N ILE A 385 7.77 7.14 -6.63
CA ILE A 385 7.15 7.10 -5.29
C ILE A 385 6.91 8.49 -4.72
N GLU A 386 5.72 8.65 -4.13
CA GLU A 386 5.44 9.75 -3.20
C GLU A 386 5.94 9.39 -1.79
N LEU A 387 6.75 10.27 -1.20
CA LEU A 387 7.32 10.14 0.14
C LEU A 387 6.78 11.24 1.05
N GLN A 388 6.15 10.86 2.15
CA GLN A 388 5.70 11.77 3.21
C GLN A 388 6.35 11.33 4.51
N ILE A 389 7.40 12.03 4.94
CA ILE A 389 8.30 11.53 5.99
C ILE A 389 8.35 12.50 7.16
N ASP A 390 7.76 12.09 8.27
CA ASP A 390 7.73 12.85 9.51
C ASP A 390 8.66 12.22 10.56
N HIS A 391 9.28 13.08 11.38
CA HIS A 391 10.16 12.74 12.50
C HIS A 391 11.11 11.56 12.24
N THR A 392 11.92 11.69 11.18
CA THR A 392 12.86 10.64 10.76
C THR A 392 14.26 11.22 10.57
N VAL A 393 15.26 10.67 11.29
CA VAL A 393 16.64 11.17 11.31
C VAL A 393 17.35 10.97 9.97
N PHE A 394 17.06 9.84 9.30
CA PHE A 394 17.61 9.50 8.00
C PHE A 394 16.49 9.14 6.99
N PRO A 395 15.78 10.12 6.41
CA PRO A 395 14.61 9.91 5.56
C PRO A 395 14.88 9.01 4.35
N VAL A 396 15.94 9.26 3.59
CA VAL A 396 16.24 8.54 2.36
C VAL A 396 17.71 8.15 2.28
N TYR A 397 17.97 6.85 2.16
CA TYR A 397 19.27 6.30 1.79
C TYR A 397 19.14 5.36 0.61
N LEU A 398 19.86 5.68 -0.46
CA LEU A 398 19.91 4.92 -1.69
C LEU A 398 21.36 4.56 -2.03
N ARG A 399 21.63 3.27 -2.26
CA ARG A 399 22.91 2.78 -2.76
C ARG A 399 22.71 1.97 -4.04
N ASN A 400 23.36 2.40 -5.13
CA ASN A 400 23.18 1.84 -6.47
C ASN A 400 21.72 1.86 -6.95
N CYS A 401 21.07 3.01 -6.75
CA CYS A 401 19.74 3.31 -7.25
C CYS A 401 19.80 4.05 -8.57
N ASN A 402 19.07 3.56 -9.58
CA ASN A 402 19.18 4.09 -10.93
C ASN A 402 17.81 4.40 -11.57
N TYR A 403 17.73 5.50 -12.33
CA TYR A 403 16.56 5.94 -13.11
C TYR A 403 15.27 5.95 -12.27
N ALA A 404 15.34 6.56 -11.09
CA ALA A 404 14.28 6.59 -10.10
C ALA A 404 13.77 8.02 -9.86
N LYS A 405 12.49 8.16 -9.51
CA LYS A 405 11.83 9.43 -9.22
C LYS A 405 11.13 9.37 -7.86
N PHE A 406 11.33 10.42 -7.08
CA PHE A 406 10.70 10.59 -5.78
C PHE A 406 10.16 12.01 -5.65
N HIS A 407 9.01 12.16 -5.02
CA HIS A 407 8.46 13.47 -4.70
C HIS A 407 7.76 13.46 -3.34
N GLY A 408 7.56 14.62 -2.73
CA GLY A 408 6.82 14.77 -1.47
C GLY A 408 7.57 15.63 -0.48
N TRP A 409 7.75 15.20 0.77
CA TRP A 409 8.37 16.02 1.81
C TRP A 409 9.02 15.17 2.91
N PHE A 410 9.99 15.77 3.61
CA PHE A 410 10.49 15.25 4.87
C PHE A 410 10.66 16.36 5.92
N GLU A 411 10.39 16.04 7.18
CA GLU A 411 10.46 17.02 8.27
C GLU A 411 10.81 16.41 9.65
N GLY A 412 10.95 17.29 10.64
CA GLY A 412 10.79 16.93 12.04
C GLY A 412 12.01 16.27 12.70
N ALA A 413 13.19 16.31 12.08
CA ALA A 413 14.43 15.87 12.71
C ALA A 413 15.07 17.01 13.53
N LEU A 414 14.62 17.14 14.78
CA LEU A 414 15.07 18.17 15.72
C LEU A 414 15.90 17.58 16.85
N THR A 415 17.01 18.21 17.24
CA THR A 415 17.91 17.73 18.31
C THR A 415 17.25 17.76 19.69
N SER A 416 16.10 18.45 19.80
CA SER A 416 15.25 18.43 21.00
C SER A 416 14.41 17.15 21.12
N MET A 417 14.35 16.32 20.07
CA MET A 417 13.50 15.14 20.03
C MET A 417 14.25 13.86 20.42
N PRO A 418 13.67 12.99 21.27
CA PRO A 418 14.39 11.82 21.80
C PRO A 418 14.86 10.78 20.79
N HIS A 419 14.23 10.70 19.61
CA HIS A 419 14.59 9.73 18.58
C HIS A 419 15.81 10.16 17.76
N TYR A 420 16.25 11.41 17.89
CA TYR A 420 17.46 11.92 17.24
C TYR A 420 18.62 11.93 18.23
N ASP A 421 19.53 10.96 18.10
CA ASP A 421 20.76 10.85 18.90
C ASP A 421 21.83 11.84 18.41
N SER A 422 21.51 13.13 18.50
CA SER A 422 22.30 14.22 17.94
C SER A 422 23.71 14.33 18.53
N ALA A 423 23.96 13.75 19.71
CA ALA A 423 25.29 13.67 20.29
C ALA A 423 26.24 12.77 19.48
N ASN A 424 25.70 11.75 18.82
CA ASN A 424 26.48 10.76 18.07
C ASN A 424 26.26 10.84 16.56
N GLU A 425 25.13 11.37 16.12
CA GLU A 425 24.69 11.41 14.72
C GLU A 425 24.59 12.84 14.16
N THR A 426 24.67 12.93 12.84
CA THR A 426 24.15 14.07 12.08
C THR A 426 23.00 13.55 11.22
N ALA A 427 21.79 14.08 11.38
CA ALA A 427 20.66 13.77 10.51
C ALA A 427 20.99 14.08 9.04
N MET A 428 20.51 13.24 8.13
CA MET A 428 20.78 13.34 6.69
C MET A 428 19.50 13.10 5.91
N GLY A 429 18.97 14.15 5.25
CA GLY A 429 17.70 14.12 4.53
C GLY A 429 17.73 13.11 3.40
N ILE A 430 18.54 13.41 2.37
CA ILE A 430 18.78 12.51 1.25
C ILE A 430 20.26 12.13 1.23
N THR A 431 20.53 10.82 1.29
CA THR A 431 21.88 10.25 1.17
C THR A 431 21.93 9.32 -0.03
N LEU A 432 22.84 9.62 -0.96
CA LEU A 432 23.03 8.90 -2.22
C LEU A 432 24.45 8.35 -2.30
N ASP A 433 24.58 7.07 -2.64
CA ASP A 433 25.86 6.43 -2.91
C ASP A 433 25.79 5.66 -4.23
N THR A 434 26.67 6.01 -5.17
CA THR A 434 26.82 5.30 -6.45
C THR A 434 25.49 5.21 -7.21
N CYS A 435 24.77 6.33 -7.36
CA CYS A 435 23.43 6.37 -7.97
C CYS A 435 23.45 7.09 -9.33
N ASP A 436 22.60 6.69 -10.27
CA ASP A 436 22.56 7.28 -11.62
C ASP A 436 21.14 7.69 -12.05
N GLY A 437 20.99 8.91 -12.56
CA GLY A 437 19.73 9.42 -13.08
C GLY A 437 18.58 9.45 -12.06
N VAL A 438 18.86 9.80 -10.80
CA VAL A 438 17.83 9.90 -9.74
C VAL A 438 17.28 11.31 -9.63
N ILE A 439 15.96 11.43 -9.47
CA ILE A 439 15.25 12.71 -9.44
C ILE A 439 14.43 12.84 -8.15
N PHE A 440 14.52 14.00 -7.52
CA PHE A 440 13.79 14.35 -6.30
C PHE A 440 13.07 15.69 -6.44
N ASP A 441 11.82 15.75 -5.98
CA ASP A 441 11.07 17.00 -5.78
C ASP A 441 10.49 17.01 -4.36
N MET A 442 11.22 17.65 -3.42
CA MET A 442 11.01 17.45 -1.99
C MET A 442 10.80 18.77 -1.23
N GLY A 443 9.76 18.81 -0.40
CA GLY A 443 9.60 19.78 0.67
C GLY A 443 10.48 19.47 1.88
N VAL A 444 11.00 20.50 2.55
CA VAL A 444 11.78 20.36 3.79
C VAL A 444 11.28 21.34 4.84
N GLU A 445 10.95 20.82 6.02
CA GLU A 445 10.46 21.61 7.18
C GLU A 445 11.09 21.10 8.49
N ALA A 446 11.20 21.97 9.50
CA ALA A 446 11.66 21.63 10.86
C ALA A 446 12.89 20.68 10.90
N TRP A 447 13.98 21.09 10.24
CA TRP A 447 15.12 20.20 9.96
C TRP A 447 16.45 20.69 10.56
N GLN A 448 17.07 19.87 11.42
CA GLN A 448 18.37 20.15 12.05
C GLN A 448 19.44 19.11 11.65
N GLY A 449 19.73 19.05 10.35
CA GLY A 449 20.69 18.13 9.76
C GLY A 449 21.18 18.55 8.37
N SER A 450 22.00 17.71 7.75
CA SER A 450 22.34 17.86 6.33
C SER A 450 21.12 17.51 5.47
N VAL A 451 20.91 18.23 4.38
CA VAL A 451 19.77 18.02 3.47
C VAL A 451 20.14 17.07 2.33
N LEU A 452 21.36 17.19 1.79
CA LEU A 452 21.85 16.34 0.70
C LEU A 452 23.28 15.84 0.97
N ASN A 453 23.48 14.54 0.81
CA ASN A 453 24.76 13.87 1.03
C ASN A 453 25.04 12.89 -0.11
N CYS A 454 25.93 13.27 -1.03
CA CYS A 454 26.41 12.37 -2.08
C CYS A 454 27.76 11.79 -1.63
N ILE A 455 27.78 10.50 -1.33
CA ILE A 455 28.92 9.80 -0.71
C ILE A 455 29.86 9.21 -1.76
N GLY A 456 29.30 8.53 -2.77
CA GLY A 456 29.99 7.95 -3.92
C GLY A 456 29.65 8.66 -5.23
N SER A 457 29.76 7.98 -6.37
CA SER A 457 29.49 8.57 -7.70
C SER A 457 28.01 8.72 -8.00
N VAL A 458 27.52 9.95 -7.93
CA VAL A 458 26.10 10.26 -8.05
C VAL A 458 25.81 11.16 -9.25
N GLU A 459 24.84 10.77 -10.07
CA GLU A 459 24.14 11.66 -11.00
C GLU A 459 22.72 11.91 -10.51
N ALA A 460 22.40 13.16 -10.14
CA ALA A 460 21.10 13.49 -9.56
C ALA A 460 20.59 14.89 -9.94
N ASN A 461 19.27 15.01 -10.07
CA ASN A 461 18.56 16.29 -10.18
C ASN A 461 17.56 16.43 -9.04
N ILE A 462 17.68 17.48 -8.25
CA ILE A 462 16.97 17.61 -6.98
C ILE A 462 16.34 19.00 -6.89
N SER A 463 15.06 19.06 -6.53
CA SER A 463 14.38 20.29 -6.13
C SER A 463 14.09 20.26 -4.64
N PHE A 464 14.38 21.36 -3.94
CA PHE A 464 14.11 21.50 -2.51
C PHE A 464 13.21 22.72 -2.22
N GLY A 465 11.94 22.49 -1.93
CA GLY A 465 11.04 23.50 -1.41
C GLY A 465 11.19 23.64 0.11
N MET A 466 12.01 24.58 0.56
CA MET A 466 12.29 24.74 2.00
C MET A 466 11.39 25.82 2.62
N LEU A 467 10.68 25.46 3.69
CA LEU A 467 10.05 26.47 4.55
C LEU A 467 11.11 27.11 5.46
N PRO A 468 10.93 28.40 5.83
CA PRO A 468 11.82 29.02 6.80
C PRO A 468 11.83 28.20 8.09
N GLY A 469 13.02 27.83 8.55
CA GLY A 469 13.17 26.82 9.58
C GLY A 469 14.46 26.92 10.36
N GLU A 470 14.81 25.77 10.96
CA GLU A 470 15.93 25.58 11.86
C GLU A 470 17.28 25.59 11.12
N VAL A 471 18.35 25.93 11.86
CA VAL A 471 19.72 25.93 11.36
C VAL A 471 20.38 24.58 11.62
N LEU A 472 21.36 24.18 10.79
CA LEU A 472 22.20 23.01 11.04
C LEU A 472 23.05 23.25 12.32
N PRO A 473 22.79 22.51 13.43
CA PRO A 473 23.42 22.80 14.71
C PRO A 473 24.92 22.46 14.76
N ASP A 474 25.63 23.17 15.63
CA ASP A 474 26.97 22.81 16.03
C ASP A 474 26.97 21.63 17.01
N GLY A 475 28.11 20.94 17.11
CA GLY A 475 28.28 19.88 18.12
C GLY A 475 27.57 18.56 17.82
N LEU A 476 26.89 18.41 16.67
CA LEU A 476 26.35 17.11 16.24
C LEU A 476 27.47 16.06 16.18
N GLY A 477 27.12 14.78 16.32
CA GLY A 477 28.06 13.67 16.13
C GLY A 477 28.33 13.35 14.66
N THR A 478 29.06 12.28 14.36
CA THR A 478 29.55 11.99 13.00
C THR A 478 28.94 10.75 12.35
N GLN A 479 28.20 9.94 13.11
CA GLN A 479 27.56 8.73 12.60
C GLN A 479 26.50 9.11 11.55
N GLY A 480 26.55 8.41 10.41
CA GLY A 480 25.61 8.53 9.32
C GLY A 480 24.61 7.38 9.26
N VAL A 481 23.83 7.36 8.19
CA VAL A 481 22.73 6.41 7.99
C VAL A 481 23.16 4.95 7.97
N ALA A 482 24.37 4.65 7.47
CA ALA A 482 24.87 3.27 7.38
C ALA A 482 25.47 2.75 8.69
N TYR A 483 25.73 3.60 9.69
CA TYR A 483 26.43 3.25 10.92
C TYR A 483 25.96 1.94 11.55
N ARG A 484 24.65 1.78 11.76
CA ARG A 484 24.12 0.57 12.40
C ARG A 484 24.37 -0.67 11.57
N MET A 485 24.10 -0.61 10.27
CA MET A 485 24.30 -1.74 9.36
C MET A 485 25.76 -2.17 9.31
N ARG A 486 26.67 -1.19 9.21
CA ARG A 486 28.11 -1.44 9.14
C ARG A 486 28.65 -1.98 10.46
N SER A 487 28.16 -1.47 11.59
CA SER A 487 28.52 -1.98 12.92
C SER A 487 28.19 -3.46 13.10
N LEU A 488 27.03 -3.92 12.59
CA LEU A 488 26.66 -5.34 12.62
C LEU A 488 27.60 -6.23 11.80
N MET A 489 28.28 -5.64 10.82
CA MET A 489 29.26 -6.32 9.95
C MET A 489 30.70 -6.08 10.38
N SER A 490 30.95 -5.38 11.49
CA SER A 490 32.28 -4.91 11.91
C SER A 490 33.01 -4.09 10.83
N LEU A 491 32.26 -3.27 10.09
CA LEU A 491 32.74 -2.39 9.03
C LEU A 491 32.65 -0.92 9.44
N PRO A 492 33.49 -0.04 8.85
CA PRO A 492 33.37 1.40 9.04
C PRO A 492 32.08 1.95 8.41
N ASP A 493 31.58 3.05 8.97
CA ASP A 493 30.47 3.81 8.40
C ASP A 493 30.98 4.72 7.29
N GLU A 494 30.76 4.33 6.04
CA GLU A 494 31.13 5.13 4.87
C GLU A 494 30.26 6.39 4.69
N THR A 495 29.11 6.45 5.36
CA THR A 495 28.21 7.61 5.30
C THR A 495 28.51 8.65 6.36
N ALA A 496 29.47 8.37 7.26
CA ALA A 496 29.89 9.31 8.28
C ALA A 496 30.51 10.57 7.67
N ILE A 497 30.05 11.74 8.13
CA ILE A 497 30.58 13.04 7.70
C ILE A 497 31.45 13.61 8.80
N GLN A 498 32.73 13.83 8.47
CA GLN A 498 33.67 14.47 9.39
C GLN A 498 33.16 15.85 9.81
N THR A 499 33.37 16.21 11.08
CA THR A 499 32.99 17.54 11.63
C THR A 499 33.54 18.70 10.77
N THR A 500 34.71 18.51 10.16
CA THR A 500 35.36 19.48 9.27
C THR A 500 34.69 19.66 7.91
N ASN A 501 33.80 18.75 7.50
CA ASN A 501 33.09 18.72 6.20
C ASN A 501 31.55 18.80 6.33
N ARG A 502 31.02 18.74 7.56
CA ARG A 502 29.59 18.84 7.83
C ARG A 502 29.00 20.11 7.22
N SER A 503 27.98 19.94 6.38
CA SER A 503 27.30 21.03 5.68
C SER A 503 25.84 20.67 5.36
N PHE A 504 25.03 21.64 4.90
CA PHE A 504 23.70 21.37 4.37
C PHE A 504 23.71 20.54 3.09
N THR A 505 24.74 20.71 2.26
CA THR A 505 24.96 19.96 1.03
C THR A 505 26.40 19.47 0.96
N TYR A 506 26.57 18.17 1.13
CA TYR A 506 27.85 17.47 1.01
C TYR A 506 27.89 16.65 -0.28
N VAL A 507 28.93 16.85 -1.09
CA VAL A 507 29.13 16.14 -2.36
C VAL A 507 30.55 15.59 -2.47
N ASN A 508 30.65 14.31 -2.83
CA ASN A 508 31.90 13.58 -2.96
C ASN A 508 31.86 12.63 -4.18
N GLY A 509 33.02 12.08 -4.56
CA GLY A 509 33.15 10.87 -5.36
C GLY A 509 32.73 10.98 -6.83
N TYR A 510 33.32 11.87 -7.64
CA TYR A 510 32.97 12.04 -9.06
C TYR A 510 31.46 12.29 -9.32
N SER A 511 30.77 13.01 -8.44
CA SER A 511 29.33 13.28 -8.56
C SER A 511 29.01 14.45 -9.50
N THR A 512 27.88 14.40 -10.19
CA THR A 512 27.29 15.52 -10.94
C THR A 512 25.86 15.74 -10.45
N VAL A 513 25.66 16.82 -9.71
CA VAL A 513 24.38 17.11 -9.06
C VAL A 513 23.84 18.46 -9.52
N THR A 514 22.56 18.49 -9.91
CA THR A 514 21.81 19.74 -10.12
C THR A 514 20.81 19.94 -9.00
N ILE A 515 20.84 21.10 -8.37
CA ILE A 515 19.95 21.51 -7.29
C ILE A 515 19.12 22.70 -7.77
N ASN A 516 17.80 22.59 -7.67
CA ASN A 516 16.83 23.57 -8.11
C ASN A 516 15.99 24.08 -6.94
N HIS A 517 15.46 25.30 -7.07
CA HIS A 517 14.51 25.93 -6.12
C HIS A 517 15.00 25.97 -4.66
N PHE A 518 16.29 25.82 -4.42
CA PHE A 518 16.86 25.76 -3.08
C PHE A 518 17.03 27.17 -2.50
N ILE A 519 16.19 27.48 -1.50
CA ILE A 519 16.17 28.77 -0.81
C ILE A 519 16.17 28.49 0.71
N PRO A 520 17.32 28.20 1.33
CA PRO A 520 17.37 27.99 2.76
C PRO A 520 17.10 29.33 3.48
N ALA A 521 15.84 29.59 3.83
CA ALA A 521 15.43 30.72 4.65
C ALA A 521 15.65 30.40 6.13
N VAL A 522 16.90 30.30 6.57
CA VAL A 522 17.21 30.03 7.98
C VAL A 522 16.81 31.23 8.84
N SER A 523 15.87 31.01 9.78
CA SER A 523 15.49 32.01 10.77
C SER A 523 16.66 32.18 11.75
N ASN A 524 17.07 33.43 11.99
CA ASN A 524 18.28 33.79 12.75
C ASN A 524 19.58 33.23 12.15
N TRP A 525 20.16 33.98 11.23
CA TRP A 525 21.50 33.74 10.69
C TRP A 525 22.48 33.43 11.84
N PRO A 526 23.05 32.21 11.91
CA PRO A 526 24.03 31.90 12.93
C PRO A 526 25.21 32.86 12.77
N THR A 527 25.44 33.71 13.76
CA THR A 527 26.67 34.51 13.86
C THR A 527 27.86 33.66 14.31
N GLY A 528 27.65 32.35 14.56
CA GLY A 528 28.68 31.35 14.82
C GLY A 528 29.36 30.90 13.52
N GLN A 529 30.69 30.83 13.54
CA GLN A 529 31.58 30.70 12.37
C GLN A 529 31.69 29.27 11.79
N THR A 530 30.69 28.41 11.97
CA THR A 530 30.85 26.95 11.93
C THR A 530 29.91 26.21 10.98
N THR A 531 28.68 26.70 10.77
CA THR A 531 27.72 26.06 9.86
C THR A 531 28.12 26.28 8.39
N LYS A 532 28.48 25.19 7.71
CA LYS A 532 28.80 25.22 6.28
C LYS A 532 27.56 24.90 5.47
N TYR A 533 27.36 25.59 4.36
CA TYR A 533 26.20 25.38 3.51
C TYR A 533 26.48 24.36 2.42
N VAL A 534 27.65 24.46 1.80
CA VAL A 534 28.07 23.55 0.73
C VAL A 534 29.49 23.08 1.01
N THR A 535 29.72 21.79 0.85
CA THR A 535 31.06 21.19 0.87
C THR A 535 31.17 20.20 -0.28
N SER A 536 32.10 20.45 -1.19
CA SER A 536 32.63 19.43 -2.09
C SER A 536 34.04 19.09 -1.62
N VAL A 537 34.38 17.81 -1.55
CA VAL A 537 35.74 17.36 -1.16
C VAL A 537 36.52 16.73 -2.31
N ASP A 538 35.86 16.53 -3.46
CA ASP A 538 36.45 15.93 -4.65
C ASP A 538 36.53 16.97 -5.78
N THR A 539 37.75 17.21 -6.28
CA THR A 539 38.05 18.13 -7.38
C THR A 539 37.39 17.78 -8.71
N THR A 540 36.75 16.62 -8.82
CA THR A 540 36.07 16.15 -10.03
C THR A 540 34.55 16.21 -9.92
N SER A 541 34.00 16.38 -8.71
CA SER A 541 32.56 16.47 -8.49
C SER A 541 32.05 17.85 -8.86
N LYS A 542 30.93 17.93 -9.58
CA LYS A 542 30.28 19.15 -10.04
C LYS A 542 28.93 19.36 -9.37
N ILE A 543 28.66 20.61 -9.00
CA ILE A 543 27.39 21.03 -8.41
C ILE A 543 26.85 22.20 -9.23
N THR A 544 25.62 22.07 -9.74
CA THR A 544 24.92 23.15 -10.42
C THR A 544 23.77 23.61 -9.55
N PHE A 545 23.79 24.88 -9.14
CA PHE A 545 22.64 25.53 -8.52
C PHE A 545 21.87 26.26 -9.62
N GLN A 546 20.67 25.78 -9.91
CA GLN A 546 19.80 26.35 -10.93
C GLN A 546 18.58 26.99 -10.30
N ASP A 547 18.32 28.27 -10.60
CA ASP A 547 17.15 29.01 -10.09
C ASP A 547 17.03 28.98 -8.55
N CYS A 548 18.18 29.00 -7.86
CA CYS A 548 18.28 28.92 -6.41
C CYS A 548 18.44 30.30 -5.75
N GLY A 549 17.95 30.45 -4.52
CA GLY A 549 18.05 31.67 -3.72
C GLY A 549 18.94 31.47 -2.50
N LEU A 550 20.25 31.25 -2.71
CA LEU A 550 21.18 30.94 -1.63
C LEU A 550 21.82 32.22 -1.05
N TYR A 551 21.18 32.79 -0.03
CA TYR A 551 21.76 33.88 0.76
C TYR A 551 22.58 33.30 1.92
N LEU A 552 23.82 33.76 2.11
CA LEU A 552 24.74 33.23 3.13
C LEU A 552 25.09 34.28 4.18
N GLY A 553 24.08 35.04 4.62
CA GLY A 553 24.20 35.95 5.77
C GLY A 553 25.24 37.06 5.61
N GLY A 554 25.52 37.52 4.39
CA GLY A 554 26.52 38.55 4.14
C GLY A 554 27.99 38.10 4.21
N ALA A 555 28.27 36.81 4.00
CA ALA A 555 29.66 36.36 3.76
C ALA A 555 30.33 37.19 2.66
N HIS A 556 31.62 37.50 2.83
CA HIS A 556 32.38 38.24 1.81
C HIS A 556 32.47 37.43 0.51
N SER A 557 32.62 38.13 -0.61
CA SER A 557 32.97 37.54 -1.92
C SER A 557 34.24 36.66 -1.82
N LEU A 558 34.46 35.78 -2.81
CA LEU A 558 35.60 34.85 -2.80
C LEU A 558 36.93 35.58 -2.58
N GLY A 559 37.65 35.22 -1.51
CA GLY A 559 38.91 35.85 -1.11
C GLY A 559 38.86 36.59 0.24
N GLY A 560 37.71 36.65 0.91
CA GLY A 560 37.62 37.02 2.33
C GLY A 560 37.89 35.84 3.29
N SER A 561 38.26 36.11 4.54
CA SER A 561 38.59 35.11 5.58
C SER A 561 37.36 34.42 6.22
N ASP A 562 36.22 34.36 5.52
CA ASP A 562 34.93 33.96 6.09
C ASP A 562 34.64 32.45 5.88
N ALA A 563 34.29 31.75 6.96
CA ALA A 563 34.16 30.28 7.01
C ALA A 563 32.81 29.70 6.53
N ARG A 564 31.84 30.55 6.17
CA ARG A 564 30.45 30.13 5.87
C ARG A 564 30.25 29.42 4.52
N LEU A 565 31.09 29.73 3.53
CA LEU A 565 31.27 28.92 2.31
C LEU A 565 32.61 28.20 2.41
N LYS A 566 32.61 27.01 3.00
CA LYS A 566 33.81 26.17 2.98
C LYS A 566 33.84 25.34 1.70
N LEU A 567 34.01 26.04 0.59
CA LEU A 567 34.49 25.44 -0.63
C LEU A 567 36.01 25.35 -0.46
N ALA A 568 36.61 24.15 -0.56
CA ALA A 568 38.05 24.10 -0.75
C ALA A 568 38.38 24.95 -2.00
N PRO A 569 39.42 25.80 -2.01
CA PRO A 569 39.75 26.65 -3.15
C PRO A 569 39.77 25.90 -4.49
N ALA A 570 40.31 24.68 -4.49
CA ALA A 570 40.33 23.74 -5.62
C ALA A 570 38.94 23.31 -6.14
N ASN A 571 37.89 23.42 -5.33
CA ASN A 571 36.55 22.90 -5.63
C ASN A 571 35.56 24.00 -6.04
N ILE A 572 35.94 25.28 -5.93
CA ILE A 572 35.11 26.42 -6.34
C ILE A 572 34.83 26.36 -7.84
N ALA A 573 35.83 25.96 -8.64
CA ALA A 573 35.70 25.83 -10.09
C ALA A 573 34.67 24.76 -10.53
N ASN A 574 34.18 23.94 -9.60
CA ASN A 574 33.21 22.90 -9.87
C ASN A 574 31.78 23.28 -9.52
N ILE A 575 31.56 24.53 -9.08
CA ILE A 575 30.24 25.06 -8.79
C ILE A 575 29.81 25.99 -9.92
N GLU A 576 28.62 25.69 -10.45
CA GLU A 576 27.93 26.51 -11.43
C GLU A 576 26.67 27.12 -10.79
N ALA A 577 26.41 28.38 -11.11
CA ALA A 577 25.16 29.04 -10.78
C ALA A 577 24.46 29.49 -12.06
N ILE A 578 23.22 29.02 -12.27
CA ILE A 578 22.41 29.30 -13.47
C ILE A 578 21.07 29.87 -13.04
N GLY A 579 20.87 31.18 -13.21
CA GLY A 579 19.66 31.81 -12.67
C GLY A 579 19.64 31.78 -11.14
N GLY A 580 18.74 32.57 -10.54
CA GLY A 580 18.62 32.66 -9.10
C GLY A 580 19.31 33.86 -8.46
N MET A 581 19.20 33.94 -7.13
CA MET A 581 19.57 35.11 -6.33
C MET A 581 20.71 34.76 -5.37
N TYR A 582 21.66 35.69 -5.23
CA TYR A 582 22.71 35.73 -4.20
C TYR A 582 23.88 34.76 -4.35
N ILE A 583 23.72 33.54 -4.87
CA ILE A 583 24.83 32.57 -4.94
C ILE A 583 26.01 33.07 -5.77
N ASP A 584 25.73 33.77 -6.86
CA ASP A 584 26.68 34.38 -7.79
C ASP A 584 27.62 35.38 -7.09
N ARG A 585 27.13 36.05 -6.03
CA ARG A 585 27.92 36.98 -5.21
C ARG A 585 29.10 36.31 -4.52
N TYR A 586 28.99 35.01 -4.30
CA TYR A 586 30.02 34.20 -3.65
C TYR A 586 30.82 33.35 -4.63
N LEU A 587 30.64 33.54 -5.94
CA LEU A 587 31.43 32.89 -6.99
C LEU A 587 32.33 33.87 -7.75
N LYS A 588 32.47 35.09 -7.21
CA LYS A 588 33.27 36.18 -7.80
C LYS A 588 34.26 36.80 -6.79
N PRO A 589 35.36 37.43 -7.25
CA PRO A 589 36.40 37.95 -6.36
C PRO A 589 35.93 39.10 -5.45
N SER A 590 35.13 40.01 -6.00
CA SER A 590 34.67 41.22 -5.31
C SER A 590 33.41 41.77 -5.95
N SER A 591 32.87 42.84 -5.36
CA SER A 591 31.76 43.61 -5.95
C SER A 591 32.11 44.33 -7.26
N SER A 592 33.39 44.41 -7.66
CA SER A 592 33.80 44.98 -8.96
C SER A 592 33.71 43.98 -10.12
N TYR A 593 33.25 42.76 -9.86
CA TYR A 593 33.06 41.72 -10.85
C TYR A 593 31.58 41.31 -10.96
N ASP A 594 31.19 40.82 -12.13
CA ASP A 594 29.98 40.05 -12.38
C ASP A 594 30.36 38.60 -12.69
N TYR A 595 29.57 37.65 -12.18
CA TYR A 595 29.75 36.23 -12.50
C TYR A 595 29.13 35.94 -13.87
N ALA A 596 29.94 35.46 -14.80
CA ALA A 596 29.55 35.22 -16.20
C ALA A 596 29.25 33.73 -16.50
N GLY A 597 29.24 32.87 -15.48
CA GLY A 597 29.08 31.42 -15.64
C GLY A 597 30.41 30.69 -15.90
N LYS A 598 30.38 29.35 -15.81
CA LYS A 598 31.53 28.45 -16.00
C LYS A 598 32.74 28.82 -15.14
N SER A 599 32.44 29.27 -13.92
CA SER A 599 33.40 29.82 -12.97
C SER A 599 34.18 31.05 -13.45
N VAL A 600 33.71 31.76 -14.48
CA VAL A 600 34.31 33.01 -14.98
C VAL A 600 33.67 34.20 -14.29
N SER A 601 34.49 35.14 -13.84
CA SER A 601 34.06 36.46 -13.40
C SER A 601 34.68 37.54 -14.27
N VAL A 602 33.94 38.60 -14.56
CA VAL A 602 34.38 39.70 -15.44
C VAL A 602 34.25 41.03 -14.70
N HIS A 603 35.24 41.92 -14.86
CA HIS A 603 35.10 43.28 -14.34
C HIS A 603 33.83 43.96 -14.87
N ASN A 604 32.97 44.40 -13.95
CA ASN A 604 31.70 45.05 -14.29
C ASN A 604 31.89 46.47 -14.83
N SER A 605 33.01 47.10 -14.50
CA SER A 605 33.42 48.42 -14.95
C SER A 605 34.86 48.41 -15.48
N TRP A 606 35.19 49.37 -16.34
CA TRP A 606 36.58 49.57 -16.77
C TRP A 606 37.43 50.02 -15.57
N GLN A 607 38.57 49.36 -15.37
CA GLN A 607 39.54 49.70 -14.33
C GLN A 607 40.67 50.54 -14.89
N GLY A 608 41.34 51.32 -14.03
CA GLY A 608 42.51 52.12 -14.39
C GLY A 608 43.80 51.53 -13.85
N ALA A 609 44.87 51.54 -14.64
CA ALA A 609 46.23 51.23 -14.23
C ALA A 609 47.21 52.33 -14.67
N LYS A 610 48.16 52.69 -13.80
CA LYS A 610 49.15 53.74 -14.07
C LYS A 610 50.28 53.21 -14.95
N ILE A 611 50.73 54.03 -15.90
CA ILE A 611 51.91 53.78 -16.72
C ILE A 611 53.16 54.17 -15.93
N ALA A 612 54.10 53.24 -15.77
CA ALA A 612 55.39 53.49 -15.15
C ALA A 612 56.27 54.38 -16.04
N ALA A 613 57.35 54.93 -15.47
CA ALA A 613 58.26 55.83 -16.18
C ALA A 613 58.92 55.17 -17.42
N ASP A 614 59.04 53.84 -17.44
CA ASP A 614 59.58 53.04 -18.55
C ASP A 614 58.51 52.58 -19.56
N GLY A 615 57.27 53.08 -19.43
CA GLY A 615 56.15 52.73 -20.31
C GLY A 615 55.50 51.36 -20.00
N THR A 616 55.87 50.71 -18.90
CA THR A 616 55.25 49.44 -18.47
C THR A 616 54.00 49.63 -17.63
N VAL A 617 53.08 48.68 -17.71
CA VAL A 617 51.89 48.60 -16.86
C VAL A 617 51.70 47.15 -16.42
N THR A 618 51.55 46.93 -15.12
CA THR A 618 51.28 45.60 -14.57
C THR A 618 49.83 45.51 -14.14
N ILE A 619 49.12 44.52 -14.66
CA ILE A 619 47.76 44.18 -14.27
C ILE A 619 47.81 42.81 -13.58
N THR A 620 47.33 42.73 -12.35
CA THR A 620 47.37 41.50 -11.53
C THR A 620 46.00 40.88 -11.34
N ALA A 621 45.96 39.55 -11.27
CA ALA A 621 44.78 38.82 -10.85
C ALA A 621 44.43 39.13 -9.38
N PRO A 622 43.14 39.07 -8.99
CA PRO A 622 42.77 39.02 -7.58
C PRO A 622 43.37 37.79 -6.87
N THR A 623 43.54 37.87 -5.55
CA THR A 623 43.99 36.74 -4.72
C THR A 623 43.10 35.51 -4.94
N ASN A 624 43.70 34.33 -5.13
CA ASN A 624 43.01 33.06 -5.43
C ASN A 624 42.29 33.01 -6.79
N PHE A 625 42.63 33.92 -7.71
CA PHE A 625 42.14 33.91 -9.08
C PHE A 625 43.29 33.95 -10.08
N LYS A 626 43.05 33.42 -11.28
CA LYS A 626 43.91 33.53 -12.45
C LYS A 626 43.22 34.29 -13.56
N ILE A 627 44.01 34.99 -14.37
CA ILE A 627 43.58 35.68 -15.57
C ILE A 627 43.34 34.63 -16.65
N VAL A 628 42.14 34.66 -17.25
CA VAL A 628 41.81 33.82 -18.41
C VAL A 628 41.68 34.62 -19.69
N ASP A 629 41.36 35.92 -19.58
CA ASP A 629 41.34 36.86 -20.69
C ASP A 629 41.43 38.30 -20.16
N PHE A 630 41.79 39.25 -21.03
CA PHE A 630 41.78 40.67 -20.70
C PHE A 630 41.54 41.54 -21.93
N THR A 631 41.08 42.76 -21.68
CA THR A 631 41.06 43.84 -22.67
C THR A 631 41.72 45.05 -22.05
N ALA A 632 42.66 45.69 -22.76
CA ALA A 632 43.38 46.86 -22.27
C ALA A 632 43.61 47.87 -23.40
N MET A 633 43.44 49.15 -23.09
CA MET A 633 43.59 50.26 -24.03
C MET A 633 44.27 51.45 -23.33
N VAL A 634 45.00 52.29 -24.07
CA VAL A 634 45.43 53.59 -23.54
C VAL A 634 44.20 54.48 -23.40
N GLY A 635 44.01 55.07 -22.23
CA GLY A 635 43.00 56.11 -22.04
C GLY A 635 43.39 57.35 -22.84
N VAL A 636 42.66 57.63 -23.93
CA VAL A 636 42.91 58.78 -24.79
C VAL A 636 41.79 59.83 -24.68
N SER A 637 42.17 61.11 -24.64
CA SER A 637 41.26 62.26 -24.68
C SER A 637 41.29 62.99 -26.02
N THR A 638 42.29 62.72 -26.87
CA THR A 638 42.43 63.31 -28.21
C THR A 638 43.08 62.32 -29.19
N ASN A 639 42.87 62.50 -30.49
CA ASN A 639 43.37 61.59 -31.54
C ASN A 639 44.90 61.64 -31.75
N ASN A 640 45.62 62.55 -31.09
CA ASN A 640 47.07 62.72 -31.26
C ASN A 640 47.90 61.93 -30.22
N GLN A 641 47.24 61.16 -29.34
CA GLN A 641 47.91 60.43 -28.27
C GLN A 641 48.38 59.04 -28.73
N PRO A 642 49.58 58.57 -28.31
CA PRO A 642 50.02 57.21 -28.60
C PRO A 642 49.03 56.20 -28.00
N SER A 643 48.46 55.33 -28.84
CA SER A 643 47.41 54.38 -28.45
C SER A 643 47.86 52.91 -28.47
N GLY A 644 49.11 52.65 -28.87
CA GLY A 644 49.65 51.29 -28.96
C GLY A 644 49.85 50.66 -27.58
N VAL A 645 49.32 49.45 -27.40
CA VAL A 645 49.53 48.60 -26.22
C VAL A 645 49.98 47.23 -26.72
N GLY A 646 51.14 46.77 -26.26
CA GLY A 646 51.66 45.43 -26.51
C GLY A 646 51.79 44.62 -25.23
N ILE A 647 51.83 43.29 -25.34
CA ILE A 647 52.12 42.41 -24.21
C ILE A 647 53.64 42.24 -24.12
N LYS A 648 54.21 42.65 -22.99
CA LYS A 648 55.64 42.45 -22.67
C LYS A 648 55.88 41.08 -22.08
N SER A 649 55.01 40.64 -21.18
CA SER A 649 54.99 39.30 -20.61
C SER A 649 53.61 38.98 -20.02
N SER A 650 53.33 37.69 -19.83
CA SER A 650 52.06 37.19 -19.29
C SER A 650 52.26 35.95 -18.43
N SER A 651 51.50 35.85 -17.35
CA SER A 651 51.31 34.67 -16.51
C SER A 651 49.86 34.57 -16.05
N ASP A 652 49.48 33.45 -15.43
CA ASP A 652 48.16 33.26 -14.82
C ASP A 652 47.82 34.34 -13.77
N THR A 653 48.82 34.97 -13.15
CA THR A 653 48.63 35.93 -12.06
C THR A 653 48.86 37.38 -12.47
N SER A 654 49.45 37.63 -13.64
CA SER A 654 49.85 38.99 -14.06
C SER A 654 50.03 39.12 -15.57
N ILE A 655 49.56 40.22 -16.13
CA ILE A 655 49.88 40.68 -17.49
C ILE A 655 50.70 41.96 -17.39
N VAL A 656 51.90 41.96 -17.98
CA VAL A 656 52.73 43.15 -18.11
C VAL A 656 52.60 43.68 -19.54
N LEU A 657 52.06 44.89 -19.66
CA LEU A 657 51.88 45.60 -20.90
C LEU A 657 53.03 46.58 -21.13
N GLN A 658 53.32 46.88 -22.39
CA GLN A 658 54.24 47.93 -22.82
C GLN A 658 53.49 48.89 -23.74
N THR A 659 53.64 50.20 -23.49
CA THR A 659 53.10 51.25 -24.36
C THR A 659 54.15 52.33 -24.62
N THR A 660 53.94 53.10 -25.69
CA THR A 660 54.71 54.30 -26.02
C THR A 660 54.09 55.57 -25.43
N ALA A 661 52.90 55.47 -24.81
CA ALA A 661 52.32 56.56 -24.03
C ALA A 661 53.15 56.82 -22.77
N ASN A 662 53.34 58.09 -22.42
CA ASN A 662 54.12 58.47 -21.24
C ASN A 662 53.31 58.32 -19.93
N ALA A 663 53.98 58.47 -18.78
CA ALA A 663 53.40 58.29 -17.45
C ALA A 663 52.29 59.30 -17.06
N SER A 664 51.99 60.30 -17.90
CA SER A 664 50.85 61.22 -17.69
C SER A 664 49.51 60.61 -18.10
N TYR A 665 49.51 59.45 -18.77
CA TYR A 665 48.32 58.71 -19.17
C TYR A 665 48.13 57.45 -18.32
N GLY A 666 47.00 56.77 -18.50
CA GLY A 666 46.70 55.48 -17.88
C GLY A 666 46.25 54.43 -18.90
N ILE A 667 46.32 53.17 -18.52
CA ILE A 667 45.65 52.08 -19.22
C ILE A 667 44.27 51.87 -18.60
N THR A 668 43.24 51.80 -19.43
CA THR A 668 41.92 51.29 -19.04
C THR A 668 41.82 49.82 -19.41
N TYR A 669 41.33 48.99 -18.49
CA TYR A 669 41.27 47.55 -18.72
C TYR A 669 40.05 46.86 -18.10
N LYS A 670 39.72 45.67 -18.64
CA LYS A 670 38.82 44.68 -18.06
C LYS A 670 39.54 43.34 -17.95
N LEU A 671 39.27 42.60 -16.89
CA LEU A 671 39.80 41.26 -16.66
C LEU A 671 38.67 40.25 -16.65
N TRP A 672 38.95 39.08 -17.22
CA TRP A 672 38.20 37.86 -17.06
C TRP A 672 39.06 36.94 -16.21
N VAL A 673 38.49 36.47 -15.10
CA VAL A 673 39.22 35.69 -14.12
C VAL A 673 38.47 34.41 -13.75
N LYS A 674 39.22 33.39 -13.37
CA LYS A 674 38.70 32.14 -12.80
C LYS A 674 39.38 31.83 -11.46
N PRO A 675 38.72 31.17 -10.50
CA PRO A 675 39.38 30.68 -9.29
C PRO A 675 40.60 29.82 -9.62
N THR A 676 41.71 29.99 -8.89
CA THR A 676 42.88 29.10 -8.96
C THR A 676 42.61 27.81 -8.20
N LEU A 677 42.99 26.69 -8.80
CA LEU A 677 42.95 25.36 -8.18
C LEU A 677 43.92 25.27 -7.01
#